data_AF-A0A931BLD7-F1
#
_entry.id   AF-A0A931BLD7-F1
#
_cell.length_a   1.000
_cell.length_b   1.000
_cell.length_c   1.000
_cell.angle_alpha   90.00
_cell.angle_beta   90.00
_cell.angle_gamma   90.00
#
_symmetry.space_group_name_H-M   'P 1'
#
loop_
_entity.id
_entity.type
_entity.pdbx_description
1 polymer ?
#
loop_
_entity_poly.entity_id
_entity_poly.type
_entity_poly.pdbx_seq_one_letter_code
_entity_poly.pdbx_strand_id
1 'polypeptide(L)'
;MRIAGAALNQIPIDWENNLRNIKTAIEQAKAADVQLLCLPELCLTGYACEDLFLSDWMPEAALTHLQRVREWTQGICVVVGLPVRLQHRTYNTAAVLRDGQILGFAAKQFLANDGVHYETRFFVPWLAGEQTTVTCDGETWPLGDLIFEHEGVRFGFEICEDAWRADNVRPACRLMGKVDLIVNPSASHFAMSKTDVRYQLVMKASRTFDCTYLYANLLGNEAGRIIFDGEILVARNGHLLKRNQLLSFKEVDLEWVDVDFSAKPEPAAEIVPLPTPDEYKELNQAMSLGLFDYLRKARSRGFVLSLSGGADSCFCAVGVAEMVRLGVAELGLEEFKRRSGCFPAASERVKQEGAGGKAEQVVESPAPEGGLSTNQQLVQQLLTCAYQGTVNSSDDTFNSAKELADSLGARFYNWTIDEEVTGYVGKIQQALGRELTWKTDDLALQNIQARVRAPAIWLLANVQNCLLITTSNRSEASVGYCTMDGDTAGSISPIAGVDKDFVKKWLRWAETELGYTALRHVNALQPTAELRPLEDKQTDERDLMPYTLLNRIERLAFYDRLSPKQVLAMLEGEGTGFDEEQLKTYVRRFYTLWSRNQWKRERYAPSFHLDDYNVDPRSWLRFPILSGGFAEELAGL
;
A
#
# COMPACT_ATOMS: atom_id res chain seq x y z
N MET A 1 13.65 -17.63 28.87
CA MET A 1 12.79 -18.19 27.82
C MET A 1 13.10 -17.47 26.51
N ARG A 2 13.32 -18.19 25.42
CA ARG A 2 13.49 -17.59 24.08
C ARG A 2 12.14 -17.36 23.43
N ILE A 3 11.85 -16.11 23.07
CA ILE A 3 10.59 -15.73 22.40
C ILE A 3 10.87 -15.15 21.03
N ALA A 4 9.94 -15.33 20.10
CA ALA A 4 10.07 -14.85 18.73
C ALA A 4 8.76 -14.25 18.20
N GLY A 5 8.88 -13.27 17.31
CA GLY A 5 7.81 -12.85 16.41
C GLY A 5 8.19 -13.20 14.98
N ALA A 6 7.20 -13.55 14.16
CA ALA A 6 7.40 -13.69 12.71
C ALA A 6 6.45 -12.78 11.94
N ALA A 7 6.99 -12.11 10.93
CA ALA A 7 6.24 -11.37 9.94
C ALA A 7 6.01 -12.26 8.73
N LEU A 8 4.74 -12.36 8.29
CA LEU A 8 4.33 -13.30 7.25
C LEU A 8 3.69 -12.57 6.06
N ASN A 9 4.17 -12.87 4.86
CA ASN A 9 3.61 -12.35 3.61
C ASN A 9 2.46 -13.24 3.12
N GLN A 10 1.30 -13.05 3.74
CA GLN A 10 0.09 -13.81 3.45
C GLN A 10 -0.66 -13.28 2.24
N ILE A 11 -1.58 -14.10 1.76
CA ILE A 11 -2.48 -13.80 0.66
C ILE A 11 -3.89 -14.27 1.09
N PRO A 12 -4.95 -13.46 0.95
CA PRO A 12 -6.28 -13.84 1.37
C PRO A 12 -6.67 -15.18 0.72
N ILE A 13 -7.12 -16.13 1.55
CA ILE A 13 -7.57 -17.48 1.16
C ILE A 13 -6.58 -18.34 0.34
N ASP A 14 -5.30 -17.95 0.25
CA ASP A 14 -4.26 -18.81 -0.32
C ASP A 14 -3.72 -19.74 0.78
N TRP A 15 -4.49 -20.78 1.07
CA TRP A 15 -4.17 -21.72 2.15
C TRP A 15 -2.81 -22.39 1.94
N GLU A 16 -2.41 -22.66 0.71
CA GLU A 16 -1.12 -23.29 0.41
C GLU A 16 0.03 -22.35 0.76
N ASN A 17 -0.01 -21.10 0.28
CA ASN A 17 0.97 -20.08 0.64
C ASN A 17 1.00 -19.83 2.16
N ASN A 18 -0.17 -19.59 2.75
CA ASN A 18 -0.25 -19.16 4.14
C ASN A 18 0.23 -20.25 5.11
N LEU A 19 -0.16 -21.51 4.86
CA LEU A 19 0.31 -22.65 5.64
C LEU A 19 1.80 -22.91 5.43
N ARG A 20 2.31 -22.77 4.20
CA ARG A 20 3.75 -22.90 3.91
C ARG A 20 4.56 -21.86 4.70
N ASN A 21 4.10 -20.61 4.74
CA ASN A 21 4.76 -19.54 5.49
C ASN A 21 4.70 -19.80 7.00
N ILE A 22 3.54 -20.18 7.54
CA ILE A 22 3.37 -20.54 8.96
C ILE A 22 4.29 -21.71 9.32
N LYS A 23 4.31 -22.77 8.50
CA LYS A 23 5.17 -23.94 8.71
C LYS A 23 6.64 -23.54 8.71
N THR A 24 7.06 -22.75 7.72
CA THR A 24 8.44 -22.27 7.60
C THR A 24 8.84 -21.44 8.83
N ALA A 25 7.96 -20.56 9.33
CA ALA A 25 8.21 -19.78 10.55
C ALA A 25 8.39 -20.68 11.78
N ILE A 26 7.52 -21.70 11.94
CA ILE A 26 7.63 -22.67 13.04
C ILE A 26 8.94 -23.46 12.93
N GLU A 27 9.30 -23.93 11.75
CA GLU A 27 10.55 -24.68 11.52
C GLU A 27 11.79 -23.83 11.80
N GLN A 28 11.82 -22.57 11.34
CA GLN A 28 12.90 -21.63 11.64
C GLN A 28 12.99 -21.32 13.14
N ALA A 29 11.84 -21.14 13.81
CA ALA A 29 11.79 -20.90 15.25
C ALA A 29 12.32 -22.10 16.04
N LYS A 30 11.92 -23.32 15.68
CA LYS A 30 12.43 -24.56 16.30
C LYS A 30 13.93 -24.74 16.07
N ALA A 31 14.41 -24.45 14.86
CA ALA A 31 15.85 -24.50 14.56
C ALA A 31 16.66 -23.47 15.37
N ALA A 32 16.01 -22.41 15.83
CA ALA A 32 16.57 -21.39 16.71
C ALA A 32 16.23 -21.62 18.19
N ASP A 33 15.77 -22.81 18.59
CA ASP A 33 15.40 -23.16 19.98
C ASP A 33 14.39 -22.18 20.62
N VAL A 34 13.52 -21.59 19.82
CA VAL A 34 12.44 -20.71 20.30
C VAL A 34 11.41 -21.53 21.06
N GLN A 35 11.00 -21.03 22.22
CA GLN A 35 10.00 -21.67 23.07
C GLN A 35 8.60 -21.11 22.84
N LEU A 36 8.47 -19.81 22.56
CA LEU A 36 7.20 -19.16 22.22
C LEU A 36 7.33 -18.33 20.94
N LEU A 37 6.52 -18.66 19.93
CA LEU A 37 6.43 -17.95 18.65
C LEU A 37 5.09 -17.22 18.51
N CYS A 38 5.12 -15.91 18.29
CA CYS A 38 3.96 -15.12 17.91
C CYS A 38 3.89 -14.95 16.39
N LEU A 39 2.79 -15.37 15.77
CA LEU A 39 2.47 -15.08 14.38
C LEU A 39 1.43 -13.96 14.27
N PRO A 40 1.29 -13.30 13.10
CA PRO A 40 0.43 -12.14 12.96
C PRO A 40 -1.06 -12.42 13.12
N GLU A 41 -1.83 -11.34 13.25
CA GLU A 41 -3.29 -11.37 13.30
C GLU A 41 -3.87 -11.98 12.01
N LEU A 42 -4.88 -12.86 12.16
CA LEU A 42 -5.55 -13.57 11.06
C LEU A 42 -4.60 -14.21 10.02
N CYS A 43 -3.36 -14.53 10.42
CA CYS A 43 -2.34 -15.01 9.48
C CYS A 43 -2.68 -16.35 8.81
N LEU A 44 -3.60 -17.14 9.36
CA LEU A 44 -4.03 -18.40 8.75
C LEU A 44 -4.84 -18.16 7.46
N THR A 45 -5.69 -17.13 7.47
CA THR A 45 -6.56 -16.77 6.34
C THR A 45 -5.97 -15.68 5.47
N GLY A 46 -5.12 -14.82 6.05
CA GLY A 46 -4.89 -13.46 5.59
C GLY A 46 -5.93 -12.51 6.22
N TYR A 47 -5.51 -11.28 6.54
CA TYR A 47 -6.34 -10.32 7.24
C TYR A 47 -7.44 -9.74 6.34
N ALA A 48 -7.12 -9.39 5.10
CA ALA A 48 -8.02 -8.72 4.16
C ALA A 48 -8.88 -9.69 3.32
N CYS A 49 -9.53 -10.68 3.97
CA CYS A 49 -10.52 -11.55 3.30
C CYS A 49 -11.89 -10.88 3.10
N GLU A 50 -12.13 -9.72 3.71
CA GLU A 50 -13.34 -8.90 3.55
C GLU A 50 -14.64 -9.70 3.76
N ASP A 51 -15.65 -9.55 2.90
CA ASP A 51 -16.95 -10.22 3.00
C ASP A 51 -16.86 -11.76 3.06
N LEU A 52 -15.71 -12.40 2.73
CA LEU A 52 -15.54 -13.83 2.94
C LEU A 52 -15.63 -14.22 4.42
N PHE A 53 -15.33 -13.32 5.36
CA PHE A 53 -15.57 -13.52 6.80
C PHE A 53 -17.05 -13.68 7.16
N LEU A 54 -17.97 -13.24 6.29
CA LEU A 54 -19.41 -13.41 6.46
C LEU A 54 -19.88 -14.82 6.12
N SER A 55 -19.08 -15.58 5.35
CA SER A 55 -19.42 -16.95 4.95
C SER A 55 -19.25 -17.95 6.09
N ASP A 56 -20.05 -19.01 6.11
CA ASP A 56 -19.92 -20.07 7.12
C ASP A 56 -18.68 -20.94 6.88
N TRP A 57 -18.39 -21.25 5.61
CA TRP A 57 -17.31 -22.16 5.23
C TRP A 57 -15.91 -21.64 5.60
N MET A 58 -15.70 -20.31 5.63
CA MET A 58 -14.35 -19.78 5.77
C MET A 58 -13.81 -19.96 7.21
N PRO A 59 -14.52 -19.60 8.30
CA PRO A 59 -14.08 -19.93 9.65
C PRO A 59 -13.96 -21.45 9.90
N GLU A 60 -14.83 -22.26 9.29
CA GLU A 60 -14.73 -23.74 9.36
C GLU A 60 -13.46 -24.28 8.68
N ALA A 61 -13.15 -23.77 7.49
CA ALA A 61 -11.92 -24.09 6.77
C ALA A 61 -10.68 -23.64 7.55
N ALA A 62 -10.72 -22.44 8.15
CA ALA A 62 -9.63 -21.95 8.99
C ALA A 62 -9.40 -22.89 10.19
N LEU A 63 -10.45 -23.33 10.88
CA LEU A 63 -10.33 -24.26 12.01
C LEU A 63 -9.81 -25.64 11.56
N THR A 64 -10.25 -26.12 10.39
CA THR A 64 -9.72 -27.35 9.77
C THR A 64 -8.22 -27.22 9.46
N HIS A 65 -7.79 -26.08 8.93
CA HIS A 65 -6.38 -25.82 8.64
C HIS A 65 -5.55 -25.65 9.92
N LEU A 66 -6.12 -25.14 11.00
CA LEU A 66 -5.47 -25.08 12.31
C LEU A 66 -5.10 -26.47 12.83
N GLN A 67 -5.93 -27.49 12.56
CA GLN A 67 -5.62 -28.88 12.90
C GLN A 67 -4.35 -29.37 12.20
N ARG A 68 -4.05 -28.88 10.99
CA ARG A 68 -2.79 -29.20 10.30
C ARG A 68 -1.60 -28.46 10.93
N VAL A 69 -1.81 -27.22 11.36
CA VAL A 69 -0.77 -26.41 12.01
C VAL A 69 -0.35 -27.04 13.35
N ARG A 70 -1.28 -27.58 14.12
CA ARG A 70 -0.97 -28.21 15.43
C ARG A 70 0.07 -29.32 15.31
N GLU A 71 0.07 -30.09 14.21
CA GLU A 71 1.04 -31.16 13.97
C GLU A 71 2.49 -30.66 13.91
N TRP A 72 2.71 -29.37 13.62
CA TRP A 72 4.05 -28.78 13.50
C TRP A 72 4.58 -28.22 14.83
N THR A 73 3.73 -28.11 15.86
CA THR A 73 4.05 -27.41 17.12
C THR A 73 4.68 -28.31 18.19
N GLN A 74 5.11 -29.52 17.86
CA GLN A 74 5.83 -30.38 18.81
C GLN A 74 7.10 -29.67 19.33
N GLY A 75 7.21 -29.49 20.65
CA GLY A 75 8.35 -28.86 21.32
C GLY A 75 8.37 -27.32 21.28
N ILE A 76 7.27 -26.66 20.88
CA ILE A 76 7.16 -25.20 20.81
C ILE A 76 5.73 -24.72 21.11
N CYS A 77 5.60 -23.58 21.79
CA CYS A 77 4.34 -22.86 21.93
C CYS A 77 4.18 -21.85 20.79
N VAL A 78 3.05 -21.88 20.07
CA VAL A 78 2.81 -21.02 18.90
C VAL A 78 1.46 -20.32 19.01
N VAL A 79 1.44 -19.03 18.75
CA VAL A 79 0.23 -18.21 18.59
C VAL A 79 -0.10 -18.07 17.11
N VAL A 80 -1.34 -18.39 16.73
CA VAL A 80 -1.80 -18.36 15.32
C VAL A 80 -3.11 -17.59 15.21
N GLY A 81 -3.15 -16.55 14.39
CA GLY A 81 -4.35 -15.75 14.16
C GLY A 81 -5.33 -16.40 13.17
N LEU A 82 -6.61 -16.48 13.52
CA LEU A 82 -7.67 -17.00 12.67
C LEU A 82 -9.08 -16.50 13.09
N PRO A 83 -10.07 -16.54 12.18
CA PRO A 83 -11.46 -16.28 12.53
C PRO A 83 -12.11 -17.52 13.16
N VAL A 84 -12.91 -17.33 14.21
CA VAL A 84 -13.70 -18.39 14.85
C VAL A 84 -15.18 -18.01 14.83
N ARG A 85 -16.04 -18.94 14.41
CA ARG A 85 -17.49 -18.75 14.40
C ARG A 85 -18.12 -19.39 15.64
N LEU A 86 -18.94 -18.64 16.37
CA LEU A 86 -19.75 -19.12 17.48
C LEU A 86 -21.15 -18.52 17.41
N GLN A 87 -22.20 -19.35 17.44
CA GLN A 87 -23.61 -18.90 17.42
C GLN A 87 -23.90 -17.87 16.30
N HIS A 88 -23.45 -18.16 15.08
CA HIS A 88 -23.57 -17.31 13.88
C HIS A 88 -22.78 -15.98 13.91
N ARG A 89 -22.00 -15.72 14.96
CA ARG A 89 -21.10 -14.56 15.04
C ARG A 89 -19.67 -14.99 14.76
N THR A 90 -18.96 -14.21 13.96
CA THR A 90 -17.54 -14.42 13.68
C THR A 90 -16.72 -13.54 14.63
N TYR A 91 -15.66 -14.10 15.19
CA TYR A 91 -14.74 -13.42 16.09
C TYR A 91 -13.33 -13.47 15.49
N ASN A 92 -12.59 -12.36 15.63
CA ASN A 92 -11.17 -12.31 15.32
C ASN A 92 -10.40 -12.85 16.54
N THR A 93 -9.61 -13.91 16.36
CA THR A 93 -8.99 -14.65 17.46
C THR A 93 -7.52 -14.98 17.22
N ALA A 94 -6.82 -15.24 18.33
CA ALA A 94 -5.49 -15.82 18.36
C ALA A 94 -5.55 -17.17 19.08
N ALA A 95 -5.31 -18.26 18.36
CA ALA A 95 -5.20 -19.60 18.93
C ALA A 95 -3.82 -19.81 19.55
N VAL A 96 -3.77 -20.51 20.70
CA VAL A 96 -2.52 -20.96 21.31
C VAL A 96 -2.39 -22.46 21.11
N LEU A 97 -1.28 -22.89 20.52
CA LEU A 97 -0.96 -24.28 20.25
C LEU A 97 0.34 -24.67 20.94
N ARG A 98 0.39 -25.87 21.52
CA ARG A 98 1.60 -26.39 22.16
C ARG A 98 1.61 -27.91 22.09
N ASP A 99 2.75 -28.49 21.70
CA ASP A 99 2.98 -29.93 21.71
C ASP A 99 1.87 -30.74 21.01
N GLY A 100 1.43 -30.27 19.83
CA GLY A 100 0.38 -30.96 19.08
C GLY A 100 -1.04 -30.66 19.54
N GLN A 101 -1.25 -29.83 20.56
CA GLN A 101 -2.57 -29.53 21.13
C GLN A 101 -2.97 -28.07 20.90
N ILE A 102 -4.27 -27.83 20.71
CA ILE A 102 -4.87 -26.51 20.77
C ILE A 102 -5.29 -26.26 22.22
N LEU A 103 -4.76 -25.19 22.83
CA LEU A 103 -5.04 -24.86 24.23
C LEU A 103 -6.27 -23.95 24.40
N GLY A 104 -6.57 -23.13 23.39
CA GLY A 104 -7.68 -22.17 23.42
C GLY A 104 -7.52 -21.02 22.45
N PHE A 105 -8.49 -20.12 22.46
CA PHE A 105 -8.60 -18.98 21.55
C PHE A 105 -8.80 -17.67 22.32
N ALA A 106 -7.82 -16.78 22.30
CA ALA A 106 -8.00 -15.42 22.78
C ALA A 106 -8.79 -14.62 21.75
N ALA A 107 -9.82 -13.89 22.16
CA ALA A 107 -10.70 -13.14 21.24
C ALA A 107 -10.48 -11.62 21.36
N LYS A 108 -10.41 -10.95 20.20
CA LYS A 108 -10.19 -9.50 20.10
C LYS A 108 -11.36 -8.73 20.70
N GLN A 109 -11.06 -7.73 21.53
CA GLN A 109 -12.08 -7.00 22.30
C GLN A 109 -12.48 -5.69 21.67
N PHE A 110 -11.52 -5.03 21.00
CA PHE A 110 -11.73 -3.78 20.29
C PHE A 110 -11.47 -3.98 18.82
N LEU A 111 -12.50 -3.73 18.00
CA LEU A 111 -12.41 -3.83 16.55
C LEU A 111 -12.02 -2.49 15.94
N ALA A 112 -11.19 -2.52 14.91
CA ALA A 112 -10.80 -1.34 14.13
C ALA A 112 -11.92 -0.99 13.14
N ASN A 113 -12.39 0.26 13.20
CA ASN A 113 -13.54 0.72 12.40
C ASN A 113 -13.38 2.14 11.84
N ASP A 114 -12.14 2.63 11.83
CA ASP A 114 -11.80 3.97 11.35
C ASP A 114 -10.79 3.89 10.20
N GLY A 115 -10.80 4.93 9.35
CA GLY A 115 -9.90 5.05 8.21
C GLY A 115 -10.05 3.87 7.25
N VAL A 116 -8.99 3.06 7.12
CA VAL A 116 -8.94 1.92 6.19
C VAL A 116 -9.56 0.62 6.76
N HIS A 117 -10.00 0.62 8.03
CA HIS A 117 -10.46 -0.58 8.72
C HIS A 117 -11.98 -0.68 8.80
N TYR A 118 -12.51 -1.89 8.56
CA TYR A 118 -13.95 -2.18 8.50
C TYR A 118 -14.34 -3.42 9.32
N GLU A 119 -13.58 -3.75 10.37
CA GLU A 119 -13.72 -5.04 11.06
C GLU A 119 -15.13 -5.30 11.61
N THR A 120 -15.84 -4.26 12.05
CA THR A 120 -17.21 -4.40 12.60
C THR A 120 -18.23 -4.87 11.57
N ARG A 121 -17.90 -4.79 10.28
CA ARG A 121 -18.70 -5.39 9.20
C ARG A 121 -18.71 -6.91 9.31
N PHE A 122 -17.61 -7.51 9.77
CA PHE A 122 -17.34 -8.94 9.69
C PHE A 122 -17.30 -9.63 11.04
N PHE A 123 -16.84 -8.93 12.08
CA PHE A 123 -16.54 -9.46 13.39
C PHE A 123 -17.39 -8.81 14.47
N VAL A 124 -17.59 -9.54 15.56
CA VAL A 124 -18.19 -9.04 16.80
C VAL A 124 -17.09 -8.86 17.84
N PRO A 125 -17.03 -7.72 18.57
CA PRO A 125 -16.07 -7.54 19.65
C PRO A 125 -16.34 -8.53 20.79
N TRP A 126 -15.28 -9.08 21.39
CA TRP A 126 -15.42 -9.92 22.56
C TRP A 126 -15.66 -9.08 23.83
N LEU A 127 -16.51 -9.58 24.73
CA LEU A 127 -16.78 -8.89 25.99
C LEU A 127 -15.66 -9.17 27.00
N ALA A 128 -15.06 -8.10 27.52
CA ALA A 128 -13.97 -8.17 28.50
C ALA A 128 -14.34 -9.05 29.71
N GLY A 129 -13.41 -9.95 30.10
CA GLY A 129 -13.58 -10.85 31.24
C GLY A 129 -14.48 -12.09 31.00
N GLU A 130 -15.19 -12.16 29.88
CA GLU A 130 -16.03 -13.32 29.55
C GLU A 130 -15.22 -14.46 28.94
N GLN A 131 -15.62 -15.69 29.24
CA GLN A 131 -15.06 -16.92 28.68
C GLN A 131 -16.18 -17.90 28.36
N THR A 132 -16.02 -18.64 27.27
CA THR A 132 -16.90 -19.74 26.87
C THR A 132 -16.06 -20.86 26.25
N THR A 133 -16.72 -21.79 25.58
CA THR A 133 -16.05 -22.83 24.79
C THR A 133 -16.51 -22.82 23.34
N VAL A 134 -15.64 -23.25 22.45
CA VAL A 134 -15.95 -23.58 21.06
C VAL A 134 -15.67 -25.06 20.84
N THR A 135 -16.57 -25.74 20.12
CA THR A 135 -16.46 -27.18 19.83
C THR A 135 -16.41 -27.41 18.34
N CYS A 136 -15.45 -28.21 17.88
CA CYS A 136 -15.34 -28.67 16.50
C CYS A 136 -14.76 -30.07 16.48
N ASP A 137 -15.28 -30.95 15.61
CA ASP A 137 -14.85 -32.34 15.45
C ASP A 137 -14.78 -33.14 16.77
N GLY A 138 -15.66 -32.83 17.73
CA GLY A 138 -15.73 -33.49 19.02
C GLY A 138 -14.68 -33.04 20.05
N GLU A 139 -13.81 -32.09 19.70
CA GLU A 139 -12.91 -31.41 20.64
C GLU A 139 -13.51 -30.07 21.08
N THR A 140 -13.32 -29.73 22.36
CA THR A 140 -13.85 -28.50 22.96
C THR A 140 -12.70 -27.70 23.57
N TRP A 141 -12.60 -26.42 23.23
CA TRP A 141 -11.53 -25.54 23.70
C TRP A 141 -12.09 -24.24 24.30
N PRO A 142 -11.40 -23.63 25.28
CA PRO A 142 -11.79 -22.32 25.80
C PRO A 142 -11.64 -21.21 24.74
N LEU A 143 -12.56 -20.26 24.75
CA LEU A 143 -12.60 -19.07 23.89
C LEU A 143 -12.94 -17.84 24.74
N GLY A 144 -12.16 -16.77 24.62
CA GLY A 144 -12.51 -15.47 25.19
C GLY A 144 -11.33 -14.63 25.72
N ASP A 145 -11.51 -13.99 26.88
CA ASP A 145 -10.46 -13.22 27.57
C ASP A 145 -9.62 -14.20 28.44
N LEU A 146 -8.54 -14.73 27.86
CA LEU A 146 -7.77 -15.87 28.39
C LEU A 146 -6.33 -15.48 28.77
N ILE A 147 -5.81 -16.16 29.80
CA ILE A 147 -4.38 -16.17 30.17
C ILE A 147 -3.85 -17.58 29.98
N PHE A 148 -2.67 -17.70 29.38
CA PHE A 148 -1.98 -18.97 29.15
C PHE A 148 -0.67 -19.00 29.94
N GLU A 149 -0.10 -20.18 30.11
CA GLU A 149 1.17 -20.41 30.80
C GLU A 149 2.05 -21.35 29.97
N HIS A 150 3.33 -21.02 29.86
CA HIS A 150 4.34 -21.88 29.27
C HIS A 150 5.69 -21.70 29.97
N GLU A 151 6.28 -22.80 30.45
CA GLU A 151 7.60 -22.83 31.12
C GLU A 151 7.71 -21.83 32.29
N GLY A 152 6.63 -21.68 33.06
CA GLY A 152 6.52 -20.78 34.21
C GLY A 152 6.20 -19.32 33.84
N VAL A 153 6.07 -19.00 32.55
CA VAL A 153 5.76 -17.64 32.07
C VAL A 153 4.28 -17.54 31.72
N ARG A 154 3.55 -16.64 32.37
CA ARG A 154 2.14 -16.37 32.07
C ARG A 154 2.04 -15.29 31.01
N PHE A 155 1.17 -15.47 30.03
CA PHE A 155 0.96 -14.49 28.98
C PHE A 155 -0.52 -14.29 28.63
N GLY A 156 -0.84 -13.06 28.23
CA GLY A 156 -2.15 -12.65 27.73
C GLY A 156 -2.02 -11.87 26.43
N PHE A 157 -3.12 -11.27 25.99
CA PHE A 157 -3.22 -10.73 24.64
C PHE A 157 -3.69 -9.27 24.61
N GLU A 158 -3.14 -8.53 23.67
CA GLU A 158 -3.81 -7.41 23.01
C GLU A 158 -3.77 -7.73 21.52
N ILE A 159 -4.89 -8.01 20.84
CA ILE A 159 -4.86 -8.28 19.39
C ILE A 159 -5.00 -6.95 18.64
N CYS A 160 -3.95 -6.56 17.91
CA CYS A 160 -3.83 -5.31 17.16
C CYS A 160 -4.46 -4.08 17.84
N GLU A 161 -5.67 -3.69 17.39
CA GLU A 161 -6.45 -2.52 17.84
C GLU A 161 -6.72 -2.49 19.35
N ASP A 162 -6.70 -3.64 20.02
CA ASP A 162 -6.79 -3.72 21.49
C ASP A 162 -5.76 -2.81 22.17
N ALA A 163 -4.55 -2.71 21.62
CA ALA A 163 -3.44 -1.94 22.19
C ALA A 163 -3.58 -0.41 22.00
N TRP A 164 -4.46 0.04 21.10
CA TRP A 164 -4.63 1.45 20.72
C TRP A 164 -5.67 2.18 21.57
N ARG A 165 -6.31 1.48 22.51
CA ARG A 165 -7.27 2.09 23.44
C ARG A 165 -6.55 2.74 24.63
N ALA A 166 -7.29 3.57 25.36
CA ALA A 166 -6.76 4.21 26.56
C ALA A 166 -6.23 3.16 27.57
N ASP A 167 -5.13 3.50 28.25
CA ASP A 167 -4.40 2.59 29.15
C ASP A 167 -5.26 2.01 30.27
N ASN A 168 -6.37 2.65 30.63
CA ASN A 168 -7.30 2.19 31.66
C ASN A 168 -8.44 1.30 31.13
N VAL A 169 -8.55 1.10 29.82
CA VAL A 169 -9.65 0.35 29.17
C VAL A 169 -9.15 -0.85 28.36
N ARG A 170 -7.96 -0.74 27.75
CA ARG A 170 -7.36 -1.82 26.94
C ARG A 170 -7.11 -3.11 27.73
N PRO A 171 -7.08 -4.30 27.09
CA PRO A 171 -6.97 -5.58 27.79
C PRO A 171 -5.79 -5.66 28.77
N ALA A 172 -4.63 -5.09 28.41
CA ALA A 172 -3.43 -5.12 29.22
C ALA A 172 -3.59 -4.56 30.65
N CYS A 173 -4.50 -3.59 30.87
CA CYS A 173 -4.72 -3.02 32.19
C CYS A 173 -5.25 -4.05 33.20
N ARG A 174 -6.02 -5.04 32.74
CA ARG A 174 -6.57 -6.14 33.57
C ARG A 174 -5.60 -7.30 33.73
N LEU A 175 -4.57 -7.36 32.88
CA LEU A 175 -3.51 -8.36 32.87
C LEU A 175 -2.31 -7.96 33.74
N MET A 176 -2.14 -6.66 34.02
CA MET A 176 -1.08 -6.15 34.89
C MET A 176 -1.00 -6.93 36.21
N GLY A 177 0.19 -7.43 36.54
CA GLY A 177 0.46 -8.25 37.73
C GLY A 177 -0.03 -9.71 37.65
N LYS A 178 -0.80 -10.07 36.61
CA LYS A 178 -1.28 -11.44 36.35
C LYS A 178 -0.49 -12.16 35.27
N VAL A 179 0.18 -11.42 34.38
CA VAL A 179 0.99 -11.95 33.29
C VAL A 179 2.38 -11.34 33.32
N ASP A 180 3.33 -12.06 32.76
CA ASP A 180 4.73 -11.65 32.61
C ASP A 180 5.02 -11.15 31.17
N LEU A 181 4.19 -11.60 30.22
CA LEU A 181 4.26 -11.30 28.79
C LEU A 181 2.89 -10.90 28.23
N ILE A 182 2.86 -9.87 27.39
CA ILE A 182 1.73 -9.53 26.53
C ILE A 182 2.12 -9.84 25.09
N VAL A 183 1.29 -10.63 24.41
CA VAL A 183 1.48 -11.00 23.01
C VAL A 183 0.49 -10.21 22.15
N ASN A 184 1.03 -9.53 21.14
CA ASN A 184 0.28 -8.67 20.22
C ASN A 184 0.46 -9.11 18.76
N PRO A 185 -0.32 -10.11 18.32
CA PRO A 185 -0.44 -10.41 16.90
C PRO A 185 -1.21 -9.26 16.21
N SER A 186 -0.69 -8.76 15.09
CA SER A 186 -1.20 -7.56 14.44
C SER A 186 -1.29 -7.66 12.92
N ALA A 187 -2.23 -6.88 12.37
CA ALA A 187 -2.34 -6.54 10.96
C ALA A 187 -2.40 -5.00 10.81
N SER A 188 -1.33 -4.33 11.22
CA SER A 188 -1.21 -2.87 11.17
C SER A 188 -0.62 -2.43 9.84
N HIS A 189 -1.43 -1.79 9.00
CA HIS A 189 -0.97 -1.25 7.71
C HIS A 189 0.18 -0.25 7.88
N PHE A 190 1.06 -0.21 6.87
CA PHE A 190 2.04 0.84 6.66
C PHE A 190 1.35 2.17 6.39
N ALA A 191 1.87 3.22 7.04
CA ALA A 191 1.75 4.60 6.61
C ALA A 191 3.07 5.29 7.00
N MET A 192 3.50 6.29 6.25
CA MET A 192 4.72 7.06 6.53
C MET A 192 4.71 7.55 7.98
N SER A 193 5.86 7.45 8.65
CA SER A 193 6.07 7.84 10.06
C SER A 193 5.26 7.04 11.11
N LYS A 194 4.37 6.12 10.72
CA LYS A 194 3.50 5.39 11.67
C LYS A 194 4.26 4.39 12.54
N THR A 195 5.41 3.90 12.08
CA THR A 195 6.26 2.98 12.86
C THR A 195 6.71 3.61 14.18
N ASP A 196 6.96 4.93 14.21
CA ASP A 196 7.34 5.64 15.43
C ASP A 196 6.21 5.64 16.45
N VAL A 197 4.98 5.86 16.01
CA VAL A 197 3.79 5.82 16.86
C VAL A 197 3.62 4.43 17.48
N ARG A 198 3.80 3.38 16.66
CA ARG A 198 3.72 1.99 17.10
C ARG A 198 4.83 1.63 18.07
N TYR A 199 6.07 2.06 17.81
CA TYR A 199 7.21 1.91 18.71
C TYR A 199 6.91 2.55 20.07
N GLN A 200 6.45 3.79 20.10
CA GLN A 200 6.10 4.47 21.35
C GLN A 200 4.99 3.75 22.11
N LEU A 201 3.96 3.26 21.40
CA LEU A 201 2.88 2.48 22.00
C LEU A 201 3.39 1.21 22.67
N VAL A 202 4.22 0.41 21.99
CA VAL A 202 4.78 -0.85 22.53
C VAL A 202 5.71 -0.57 23.71
N MET A 203 6.60 0.42 23.57
CA MET A 203 7.54 0.81 24.61
C MET A 203 6.82 1.30 25.86
N LYS A 204 5.84 2.20 25.70
CA LYS A 204 5.01 2.70 26.80
C LYS A 204 4.19 1.56 27.41
N ALA A 205 3.58 0.69 26.62
CA ALA A 205 2.81 -0.45 27.13
C ALA A 205 3.66 -1.37 28.01
N SER A 206 4.83 -1.77 27.52
CA SER A 206 5.76 -2.64 28.28
C SER A 206 6.18 -2.00 29.62
N ARG A 207 6.39 -0.68 29.63
CA ARG A 207 6.72 0.10 30.84
C ARG A 207 5.53 0.22 31.78
N THR A 208 4.39 0.67 31.26
CA THR A 208 3.20 0.98 32.04
C THR A 208 2.64 -0.27 32.70
N PHE A 209 2.66 -1.43 32.03
CA PHE A 209 2.10 -2.67 32.57
C PHE A 209 3.11 -3.62 33.20
N ASP A 210 4.37 -3.18 33.38
CA ASP A 210 5.44 -3.96 34.00
C ASP A 210 5.55 -5.38 33.42
N CYS A 211 5.70 -5.45 32.10
CA CYS A 211 5.72 -6.72 31.37
C CYS A 211 6.73 -6.71 30.21
N THR A 212 6.99 -7.91 29.69
CA THR A 212 7.53 -8.06 28.33
C THR A 212 6.37 -7.91 27.34
N TYR A 213 6.61 -7.26 26.21
CA TYR A 213 5.64 -7.04 25.15
C TYR A 213 6.21 -7.56 23.83
N LEU A 214 5.48 -8.47 23.17
CA LEU A 214 5.88 -9.10 21.90
C LEU A 214 4.87 -8.74 20.82
N TYR A 215 5.30 -7.92 19.86
CA TYR A 215 4.52 -7.47 18.71
C TYR A 215 4.97 -8.21 17.45
N ALA A 216 4.02 -8.71 16.64
CA ALA A 216 4.31 -9.32 15.34
C ALA A 216 3.25 -8.94 14.30
N ASN A 217 3.69 -8.32 13.19
CA ASN A 217 2.81 -7.81 12.14
C ASN A 217 2.79 -8.68 10.87
N LEU A 218 1.73 -8.57 10.07
CA LEU A 218 1.75 -9.05 8.68
C LEU A 218 2.80 -8.29 7.85
N LEU A 219 3.19 -8.87 6.71
CA LEU A 219 4.18 -8.31 5.79
C LEU A 219 3.64 -8.26 4.35
N GLY A 220 4.02 -7.22 3.62
CA GLY A 220 3.79 -7.13 2.19
C GLY A 220 2.41 -6.61 1.77
N ASN A 221 2.18 -6.56 0.46
CA ASN A 221 0.90 -6.16 -0.11
C ASN A 221 -0.01 -7.39 -0.19
N GLU A 222 -0.83 -7.58 0.84
CA GLU A 222 -1.66 -8.77 0.99
C GLU A 222 -2.77 -8.85 -0.08
N ALA A 223 -3.53 -7.77 -0.26
CA ALA A 223 -4.79 -7.76 -1.02
C ALA A 223 -4.93 -6.60 -2.04
N GLY A 224 -3.85 -5.89 -2.33
CA GLY A 224 -3.74 -4.94 -3.43
C GLY A 224 -3.48 -3.49 -3.00
N ARG A 225 -4.26 -2.96 -2.06
CA ARG A 225 -4.18 -1.53 -1.64
C ARG A 225 -3.34 -1.32 -0.38
N ILE A 226 -3.46 -2.24 0.56
CA ILE A 226 -2.85 -2.14 1.88
C ILE A 226 -1.55 -2.92 1.89
N ILE A 227 -0.50 -2.26 2.34
CA ILE A 227 0.84 -2.83 2.54
C ILE A 227 1.02 -2.96 4.04
N PHE A 228 1.51 -4.12 4.50
CA PHE A 228 1.92 -4.32 5.88
C PHE A 228 3.45 -4.28 5.96
N ASP A 229 3.99 -3.60 6.96
CA ASP A 229 5.43 -3.34 7.06
C ASP A 229 6.25 -4.48 7.68
N GLY A 230 5.58 -5.50 8.21
CA GLY A 230 6.23 -6.65 8.84
C GLY A 230 6.98 -6.34 10.13
N GLU A 231 6.62 -5.27 10.84
CA GLU A 231 7.31 -4.92 12.09
C GLU A 231 7.17 -6.00 13.17
N ILE A 232 8.31 -6.36 13.77
CA ILE A 232 8.42 -7.19 14.96
C ILE A 232 9.10 -6.34 16.02
N LEU A 233 8.47 -6.21 17.19
CA LEU A 233 9.03 -5.49 18.33
C LEU A 233 8.97 -6.35 19.58
N VAL A 234 10.09 -6.43 20.30
CA VAL A 234 10.12 -6.97 21.65
C VAL A 234 10.62 -5.89 22.58
N ALA A 235 9.78 -5.52 23.55
CA ALA A 235 10.10 -4.53 24.57
C ALA A 235 9.88 -5.10 25.96
N ARG A 236 10.57 -4.56 26.96
CA ARG A 236 10.37 -4.95 28.35
C ARG A 236 10.58 -3.76 29.27
N ASN A 237 9.58 -3.44 30.06
CA ASN A 237 9.64 -2.36 31.05
C ASN A 237 10.15 -1.03 30.46
N GLY A 238 9.81 -0.73 29.20
CA GLY A 238 10.23 0.49 28.50
C GLY A 238 11.62 0.42 27.86
N HIS A 239 12.25 -0.76 27.81
CA HIS A 239 13.50 -1.01 27.10
C HIS A 239 13.24 -1.83 25.82
N LEU A 240 13.82 -1.42 24.69
CA LEU A 240 13.74 -2.18 23.45
C LEU A 240 14.72 -3.35 23.56
N LEU A 241 14.21 -4.57 23.40
CA LEU A 241 15.03 -5.78 23.35
C LEU A 241 15.38 -6.17 21.92
N LYS A 242 14.42 -6.04 21.00
CA LYS A 242 14.59 -6.46 19.61
C LYS A 242 13.63 -5.72 18.67
N ARG A 243 14.12 -5.41 17.47
CA ARG A 243 13.35 -4.88 16.34
C ARG A 243 13.94 -5.42 15.04
N ASN A 244 13.10 -5.78 14.07
CA ASN A 244 13.54 -6.24 12.75
C ASN A 244 13.73 -5.08 11.77
N GLN A 245 14.17 -5.40 10.56
CA GLN A 245 14.11 -4.47 9.43
C GLN A 245 12.74 -4.57 8.76
N LEU A 246 12.08 -3.42 8.54
CA LEU A 246 10.75 -3.37 7.94
C LEU A 246 10.79 -3.60 6.42
N LEU A 247 9.62 -3.93 5.87
CA LEU A 247 9.34 -4.01 4.44
C LEU A 247 10.27 -4.98 3.70
N SER A 248 10.57 -6.11 4.36
CA SER A 248 11.35 -7.21 3.79
C SER A 248 10.64 -7.81 2.57
N PHE A 249 11.42 -8.17 1.56
CA PHE A 249 10.96 -8.95 0.42
C PHE A 249 10.75 -10.41 0.77
N LYS A 250 11.22 -10.93 1.93
CA LYS A 250 11.04 -12.34 2.33
C LYS A 250 9.56 -12.71 2.50
N GLU A 251 9.26 -14.00 2.41
CA GLU A 251 7.90 -14.49 2.73
C GLU A 251 7.69 -14.67 4.24
N VAL A 252 8.79 -14.95 4.95
CA VAL A 252 8.85 -15.13 6.40
C VAL A 252 10.08 -14.36 6.90
N ASP A 253 9.85 -13.40 7.77
CA ASP A 253 10.91 -12.70 8.52
C ASP A 253 10.73 -13.01 10.01
N LEU A 254 11.74 -13.63 10.63
CA LEU A 254 11.68 -14.11 12.01
C LEU A 254 12.74 -13.39 12.83
N GLU A 255 12.33 -12.81 13.95
CA GLU A 255 13.27 -12.28 14.95
C GLU A 255 12.94 -12.85 16.33
N TRP A 256 13.99 -13.13 17.10
CA TRP A 256 13.88 -13.70 18.43
C TRP A 256 14.85 -13.04 19.41
N VAL A 257 14.54 -13.19 20.70
CA VAL A 257 15.38 -12.72 21.81
C VAL A 257 15.22 -13.62 23.03
N ASP A 258 16.30 -13.79 23.78
CA ASP A 258 16.30 -14.46 25.07
C ASP A 258 15.85 -13.48 26.17
N VAL A 259 14.80 -13.84 26.89
CA VAL A 259 14.27 -13.04 28.00
C VAL A 259 14.36 -13.82 29.31
N ASP A 260 15.05 -13.24 30.29
CA ASP A 260 15.09 -13.75 31.66
C ASP A 260 13.89 -13.25 32.45
N PHE A 261 12.81 -14.03 32.48
CA PHE A 261 11.58 -13.69 33.22
C PHE A 261 11.74 -13.78 34.74
N SER A 262 12.85 -14.31 35.26
CA SER A 262 13.13 -14.32 36.70
C SER A 262 13.70 -12.98 37.20
N ALA A 263 14.44 -12.28 36.34
CA ALA A 263 14.90 -10.93 36.60
C ALA A 263 13.75 -9.92 36.43
N LYS A 264 13.67 -8.89 37.28
CA LYS A 264 12.73 -7.77 37.13
C LYS A 264 13.52 -6.49 36.90
N PRO A 265 13.78 -6.11 35.63
CA PRO A 265 14.51 -4.88 35.36
C PRO A 265 13.67 -3.68 35.79
N GLU A 266 14.34 -2.67 36.37
CA GLU A 266 13.69 -1.41 36.69
C GLU A 266 13.10 -0.77 35.41
N PRO A 267 11.87 -0.24 35.47
CA PRO A 267 11.29 0.50 34.37
C PRO A 267 12.21 1.60 33.86
N ALA A 268 12.35 1.70 32.54
CA ALA A 268 13.14 2.74 31.90
C ALA A 268 12.68 4.11 32.39
N ALA A 269 13.61 4.99 32.80
CA ALA A 269 13.26 6.34 33.24
C ALA A 269 12.59 7.13 32.10
N GLU A 270 13.12 6.98 30.88
CA GLU A 270 12.63 7.60 29.66
C GLU A 270 12.68 6.58 28.51
N ILE A 271 11.78 6.73 27.54
CA ILE A 271 11.78 5.92 26.32
C ILE A 271 12.69 6.60 25.32
N VAL A 272 13.73 5.88 24.87
CA VAL A 272 14.65 6.38 23.83
C VAL A 272 13.87 6.49 22.52
N PRO A 273 13.77 7.68 21.90
CA PRO A 273 13.07 7.82 20.62
C PRO A 273 13.86 7.16 19.48
N LEU A 274 13.14 6.75 18.44
CA LEU A 274 13.76 6.35 17.18
C LEU A 274 14.37 7.57 16.48
N PRO A 275 15.34 7.38 15.56
CA PRO A 275 15.77 8.43 14.65
C PRO A 275 14.58 8.99 13.86
N THR A 276 14.63 10.27 13.52
CA THR A 276 13.60 10.91 12.68
C THR A 276 13.37 10.10 11.40
N PRO A 277 12.11 9.74 11.07
CA PRO A 277 11.80 9.01 9.86
C PRO A 277 12.24 9.76 8.61
N ASP A 278 12.77 9.02 7.64
CA ASP A 278 12.94 9.49 6.27
C ASP A 278 11.77 8.94 5.45
N GLU A 279 10.71 9.74 5.33
CA GLU A 279 9.48 9.35 4.63
C GLU A 279 9.72 9.02 3.15
N TYR A 280 10.72 9.63 2.51
CA TYR A 280 11.06 9.31 1.11
C TYR A 280 11.62 7.90 0.99
N LYS A 281 12.47 7.50 1.95
CA LYS A 281 13.01 6.15 2.05
C LYS A 281 11.94 5.13 2.42
N GLU A 282 11.10 5.43 3.41
CA GLU A 282 9.98 4.56 3.82
C GLU A 282 9.03 4.30 2.66
N LEU A 283 8.62 5.36 1.96
CA LEU A 283 7.75 5.24 0.79
C LEU A 283 8.43 4.43 -0.32
N ASN A 284 9.72 4.66 -0.59
CA ASN A 284 10.44 3.92 -1.62
C ASN A 284 10.45 2.41 -1.31
N GLN A 285 10.69 2.03 -0.06
CA GLN A 285 10.65 0.63 0.38
C GLN A 285 9.23 0.06 0.29
N ALA A 286 8.23 0.81 0.75
CA ALA A 286 6.84 0.37 0.77
C ALA A 286 6.30 0.17 -0.64
N MET A 287 6.46 1.17 -1.52
CA MET A 287 6.06 1.07 -2.91
C MET A 287 6.79 -0.07 -3.63
N SER A 288 8.09 -0.26 -3.38
CA SER A 288 8.88 -1.33 -4.00
C SER A 288 8.35 -2.72 -3.62
N LEU A 289 8.13 -2.98 -2.33
CA LEU A 289 7.51 -4.23 -1.88
C LEU A 289 6.08 -4.36 -2.42
N GLY A 290 5.34 -3.26 -2.43
CA GLY A 290 3.97 -3.17 -2.95
C GLY A 290 3.86 -3.59 -4.41
N LEU A 291 4.72 -3.06 -5.28
CA LEU A 291 4.79 -3.39 -6.70
C LEU A 291 5.20 -4.85 -6.91
N PHE A 292 6.21 -5.33 -6.17
CA PHE A 292 6.68 -6.72 -6.28
C PHE A 292 5.59 -7.72 -5.95
N ASP A 293 4.89 -7.50 -4.83
CA ASP A 293 3.80 -8.36 -4.40
C ASP A 293 2.61 -8.25 -5.35
N TYR A 294 2.22 -7.04 -5.78
CA TYR A 294 1.11 -6.88 -6.72
C TYR A 294 1.40 -7.60 -8.04
N LEU A 295 2.62 -7.46 -8.59
CA LEU A 295 3.04 -8.14 -9.82
C LEU A 295 2.90 -9.66 -9.72
N ARG A 296 3.52 -10.27 -8.70
CA ARG A 296 3.58 -11.73 -8.56
C ARG A 296 2.21 -12.32 -8.17
N LYS A 297 1.44 -11.64 -7.32
CA LYS A 297 0.13 -12.09 -6.85
C LYS A 297 -0.93 -11.93 -7.94
N ALA A 298 -0.82 -10.91 -8.79
CA ALA A 298 -1.63 -10.76 -9.99
C ALA A 298 -1.17 -11.67 -11.16
N ARG A 299 -0.08 -12.44 -10.98
CA ARG A 299 0.49 -13.36 -11.99
C ARG A 299 0.77 -12.66 -13.34
N SER A 300 1.21 -11.41 -13.26
CA SER A 300 1.48 -10.57 -14.43
C SER A 300 2.95 -10.68 -14.86
N ARG A 301 3.24 -10.43 -16.14
CA ARG A 301 4.58 -10.61 -16.72
C ARG A 301 5.45 -9.35 -16.73
N GLY A 302 4.98 -8.29 -16.07
CA GLY A 302 5.65 -7.01 -15.97
C GLY A 302 4.63 -5.88 -15.91
N PHE A 303 5.12 -4.69 -16.22
CA PHE A 303 4.39 -3.44 -16.23
C PHE A 303 4.50 -2.78 -17.60
N VAL A 304 3.40 -2.18 -18.04
CA VAL A 304 3.36 -1.22 -19.14
C VAL A 304 3.05 0.15 -18.57
N LEU A 305 3.75 1.17 -19.04
CA LEU A 305 3.62 2.54 -18.58
C LEU A 305 3.62 3.51 -19.77
N SER A 306 2.62 4.38 -19.84
CA SER A 306 2.68 5.55 -20.72
C SER A 306 3.63 6.58 -20.07
N LEU A 307 4.87 6.65 -20.55
CA LEU A 307 5.90 7.51 -19.97
C LEU A 307 5.86 8.87 -20.68
N SER A 308 5.33 9.89 -20.00
CA SER A 308 5.14 11.24 -20.56
C SER A 308 6.35 12.15 -20.41
N GLY A 309 7.36 11.76 -19.62
CA GLY A 309 8.47 12.64 -19.23
C GLY A 309 8.13 13.62 -18.11
N GLY A 310 6.87 13.63 -17.65
CA GLY A 310 6.42 14.38 -16.48
C GLY A 310 6.65 13.65 -15.15
N ALA A 311 6.49 14.38 -14.05
CA ALA A 311 6.81 13.92 -12.70
C ALA A 311 6.20 12.55 -12.34
N ASP A 312 4.89 12.39 -12.53
CA ASP A 312 4.17 11.21 -12.02
C ASP A 312 4.54 9.92 -12.75
N SER A 313 4.65 9.98 -14.08
CA SER A 313 5.04 8.81 -14.88
C SER A 313 6.50 8.45 -14.63
N CYS A 314 7.38 9.44 -14.47
CA CYS A 314 8.78 9.21 -14.12
C CYS A 314 8.94 8.59 -12.73
N PHE A 315 8.15 9.04 -11.75
CA PHE A 315 8.11 8.42 -10.42
C PHE A 315 7.73 6.93 -10.51
N CYS A 316 6.67 6.61 -11.26
CA CYS A 316 6.24 5.22 -11.45
C CYS A 316 7.32 4.36 -12.11
N ALA A 317 8.03 4.90 -13.11
CA ALA A 317 9.13 4.20 -13.77
C ALA A 317 10.29 3.90 -12.80
N VAL A 318 10.70 4.89 -12.01
CA VAL A 318 11.75 4.72 -10.98
C VAL A 318 11.28 3.74 -9.91
N GLY A 319 10.01 3.78 -9.50
CA GLY A 319 9.46 2.82 -8.53
C GLY A 319 9.58 1.35 -8.97
N VAL A 320 9.39 1.06 -10.25
CA VAL A 320 9.60 -0.30 -10.80
C VAL A 320 11.10 -0.65 -10.83
N ALA A 321 11.99 0.30 -11.11
CA ALA A 321 13.43 0.06 -11.05
C ALA A 321 13.91 -0.20 -9.61
N GLU A 322 13.39 0.55 -8.63
CA GLU A 322 13.67 0.37 -7.20
C GLU A 322 13.12 -0.96 -6.66
N MET A 323 11.94 -1.39 -7.11
CA MET A 323 11.41 -2.73 -6.84
C MET A 323 12.42 -3.82 -7.23
N VAL A 324 13.03 -3.72 -8.42
CA VAL A 324 14.06 -4.65 -8.88
C VAL A 324 15.32 -4.52 -8.03
N ARG A 325 15.82 -3.30 -7.84
CA ARG A 325 17.08 -3.06 -7.13
C ARG A 325 17.04 -3.57 -5.69
N LEU A 326 16.00 -3.22 -4.95
CA LEU A 326 15.81 -3.62 -3.55
C LEU A 326 15.52 -5.12 -3.44
N GLY A 327 14.64 -5.65 -4.29
CA GLY A 327 14.30 -7.08 -4.29
C GLY A 327 15.51 -7.97 -4.60
N VAL A 328 16.33 -7.61 -5.58
CA VAL A 328 17.57 -8.34 -5.91
C VAL A 328 18.61 -8.19 -4.81
N ALA A 329 18.73 -7.00 -4.20
CA ALA A 329 19.68 -6.77 -3.11
C ALA A 329 19.40 -7.65 -1.89
N GLU A 330 18.12 -7.89 -1.56
CA GLU A 330 17.74 -8.72 -0.41
C GLU A 330 17.64 -10.21 -0.74
N LEU A 331 16.98 -10.58 -1.84
CA LEU A 331 16.72 -11.99 -2.18
C LEU A 331 17.87 -12.64 -2.96
N GLY A 332 18.68 -11.84 -3.63
CA GLY A 332 19.55 -12.31 -4.70
C GLY A 332 18.80 -12.51 -6.03
N LEU A 333 19.57 -12.56 -7.12
CA LEU A 333 19.05 -12.57 -8.49
C LEU A 333 18.10 -13.73 -8.77
N GLU A 334 18.51 -14.95 -8.44
CA GLU A 334 17.77 -16.15 -8.81
C GLU A 334 16.48 -16.31 -8.01
N GLU A 335 16.51 -15.97 -6.72
CA GLU A 335 15.32 -16.00 -5.89
C GLU A 335 14.33 -14.88 -6.24
N PHE A 336 14.83 -13.69 -6.57
CA PHE A 336 13.98 -12.61 -7.10
C PHE A 336 13.25 -13.06 -8.37
N LYS A 337 13.97 -13.64 -9.35
CA LYS A 337 13.37 -14.14 -10.60
C LYS A 337 12.34 -15.25 -10.35
N ARG A 338 12.67 -16.18 -9.46
CA ARG A 338 11.79 -17.30 -9.11
C ARG A 338 10.48 -16.79 -8.49
N ARG A 339 10.58 -15.83 -7.56
CA ARG A 339 9.43 -15.32 -6.80
C ARG A 339 8.61 -14.28 -7.53
N SER A 340 9.20 -13.52 -8.45
CA SER A 340 8.45 -12.60 -9.30
C SER A 340 7.51 -13.35 -10.27
N GLY A 341 7.81 -14.61 -10.59
CA GLY A 341 6.94 -15.49 -11.39
C GLY A 341 6.81 -15.10 -12.86
N CYS A 342 7.63 -14.15 -13.32
CA CYS A 342 7.55 -13.55 -14.65
C CYS A 342 8.76 -13.88 -15.55
N PHE A 343 9.78 -14.57 -15.04
CA PHE A 343 10.92 -15.02 -15.82
C PHE A 343 10.78 -16.51 -16.14
N PRO A 344 10.74 -16.91 -17.42
CA PRO A 344 10.68 -18.32 -17.78
C PRO A 344 11.92 -19.05 -17.28
N ALA A 345 11.74 -20.29 -16.80
CA ALA A 345 12.87 -21.17 -16.50
C ALA A 345 13.71 -21.36 -17.78
N ALA A 346 15.04 -21.51 -17.66
CA ALA A 346 15.93 -21.68 -18.81
C ALA A 346 15.51 -22.84 -19.75
N SER A 347 14.73 -23.81 -19.25
CA SER A 347 14.17 -24.95 -19.98
C SER A 347 12.90 -24.66 -20.80
N GLU A 348 12.25 -23.50 -20.64
CA GLU A 348 10.99 -23.16 -21.33
C GLU A 348 11.17 -22.30 -22.60
N ARG A 349 12.42 -22.00 -23.00
CA ARG A 349 12.73 -21.28 -24.25
C ARG A 349 12.58 -22.13 -25.52
N VAL A 350 11.63 -23.08 -25.55
CA VAL A 350 11.41 -23.97 -26.69
C VAL A 350 10.04 -23.75 -27.32
N LYS A 351 10.07 -23.14 -28.51
CA LYS A 351 9.08 -23.14 -29.60
C LYS A 351 7.74 -22.43 -29.37
N GLN A 352 7.72 -21.12 -29.65
CA GLN A 352 6.63 -20.52 -30.40
C GLN A 352 7.12 -20.18 -31.81
N GLU A 353 7.11 -21.18 -32.70
CA GLU A 353 7.15 -20.95 -34.14
C GLU A 353 5.73 -21.00 -34.69
N GLY A 354 5.29 -19.88 -35.28
CA GLY A 354 4.35 -19.90 -36.41
C GLY A 354 2.91 -19.51 -36.13
N ALA A 355 2.53 -18.28 -36.52
CA ALA A 355 1.51 -18.06 -37.55
C ALA A 355 1.52 -16.59 -38.03
N GLY A 356 2.27 -16.34 -39.11
CA GLY A 356 1.91 -15.43 -40.20
C GLY A 356 1.81 -13.91 -39.94
N GLY A 357 2.64 -13.14 -40.66
CA GLY A 357 2.32 -11.77 -41.05
C GLY A 357 3.46 -10.79 -40.83
N LYS A 358 3.97 -10.19 -41.92
CA LYS A 358 5.07 -9.22 -41.96
C LYS A 358 4.86 -8.06 -40.97
N ALA A 359 5.70 -7.96 -39.95
CA ALA A 359 5.85 -6.74 -39.16
C ALA A 359 6.91 -5.86 -39.84
N GLU A 360 6.50 -4.69 -40.33
CA GLU A 360 7.42 -3.62 -40.69
C GLU A 360 8.14 -3.10 -39.44
N GLN A 361 9.38 -2.69 -39.63
CA GLN A 361 10.37 -2.39 -38.61
C GLN A 361 9.90 -1.30 -37.64
N VAL A 362 9.58 -1.69 -36.40
CA VAL A 362 9.62 -0.78 -35.25
C VAL A 362 11.08 -0.61 -34.88
N VAL A 363 11.58 0.62 -34.94
CA VAL A 363 12.98 0.94 -34.65
C VAL A 363 13.24 0.73 -33.17
N GLU A 364 13.82 -0.41 -32.80
CA GLU A 364 14.47 -0.59 -31.51
C GLU A 364 15.65 0.38 -31.41
N SER A 365 15.69 1.18 -30.35
CA SER A 365 16.82 2.09 -30.11
C SER A 365 18.10 1.30 -29.83
N PRO A 366 19.28 1.81 -30.25
CA PRO A 366 20.55 1.13 -29.99
C PRO A 366 20.81 0.99 -28.49
N ALA A 367 21.33 -0.18 -28.09
CA ALA A 367 21.69 -0.45 -26.70
C ALA A 367 22.77 0.54 -26.21
N PRO A 368 22.72 0.99 -24.94
CA PRO A 368 23.69 1.94 -24.40
C PRO A 368 25.13 1.40 -24.46
N GLU A 369 26.08 2.27 -24.83
CA GLU A 369 27.52 1.96 -24.85
C GLU A 369 27.98 1.57 -23.43
N GLY A 370 28.34 0.30 -23.24
CA GLY A 370 28.75 -0.25 -21.94
C GLY A 370 27.95 -1.46 -21.45
N GLY A 371 26.83 -1.78 -22.11
CA GLY A 371 25.98 -2.92 -21.75
C GLY A 371 25.11 -2.67 -20.50
N LEU A 372 23.94 -3.28 -20.44
CA LEU A 372 23.02 -3.14 -19.30
C LEU A 372 23.55 -3.91 -18.09
N SER A 373 23.51 -3.28 -16.91
CA SER A 373 23.70 -3.97 -15.62
C SER A 373 22.64 -5.05 -15.40
N THR A 374 22.89 -5.98 -14.48
CA THR A 374 21.94 -7.05 -14.14
C THR A 374 20.55 -6.50 -13.78
N ASN A 375 20.47 -5.44 -12.99
CA ASN A 375 19.19 -4.84 -12.62
C ASN A 375 18.51 -4.20 -13.84
N GLN A 376 19.25 -3.49 -14.68
CA GLN A 376 18.71 -2.92 -15.92
C GLN A 376 18.20 -4.00 -16.89
N GLN A 377 18.86 -5.17 -16.97
CA GLN A 377 18.38 -6.30 -17.78
C GLN A 377 17.07 -6.91 -17.25
N LEU A 378 16.87 -6.89 -15.93
CA LEU A 378 15.59 -7.30 -15.34
C LEU A 378 14.53 -6.24 -15.59
N VAL A 379 14.84 -4.94 -15.39
CA VAL A 379 13.93 -3.84 -15.70
C VAL A 379 13.52 -3.87 -17.18
N GLN A 380 14.42 -4.17 -18.10
CA GLN A 380 14.10 -4.31 -19.53
C GLN A 380 13.03 -5.36 -19.82
N GLN A 381 12.95 -6.42 -19.00
CA GLN A 381 11.96 -7.48 -19.12
C GLN A 381 10.68 -7.18 -18.34
N LEU A 382 10.76 -6.34 -17.30
CA LEU A 382 9.65 -6.04 -16.40
C LEU A 382 8.95 -4.73 -16.68
N LEU A 383 9.58 -3.79 -17.38
CA LEU A 383 9.04 -2.45 -17.63
C LEU A 383 9.12 -2.11 -19.11
N THR A 384 7.95 -2.00 -19.71
CA THR A 384 7.77 -1.46 -21.06
C THR A 384 7.15 -0.07 -20.96
N CYS A 385 7.91 0.93 -21.37
CA CYS A 385 7.48 2.31 -21.49
C CYS A 385 7.08 2.63 -22.93
N ALA A 386 6.09 3.50 -23.10
CA ALA A 386 5.79 4.12 -24.38
C ALA A 386 5.55 5.63 -24.21
N TYR A 387 6.21 6.43 -25.04
CA TYR A 387 5.88 7.84 -25.21
C TYR A 387 4.88 7.99 -26.36
N GLN A 388 3.80 8.74 -26.11
CA GLN A 388 2.67 8.89 -27.03
C GLN A 388 2.48 10.38 -27.38
N GLY A 389 3.29 10.84 -28.33
CA GLY A 389 3.40 12.24 -28.71
C GLY A 389 2.24 12.75 -29.58
N THR A 390 2.12 14.07 -29.64
CA THR A 390 1.27 14.79 -30.61
C THR A 390 2.11 15.84 -31.33
N VAL A 391 1.53 16.52 -32.32
CA VAL A 391 2.10 17.76 -32.88
C VAL A 391 2.34 18.88 -31.86
N ASN A 392 1.74 18.79 -30.67
CA ASN A 392 1.91 19.75 -29.58
C ASN A 392 2.95 19.30 -28.54
N SER A 393 3.51 18.10 -28.67
CA SER A 393 4.52 17.57 -27.75
C SER A 393 5.87 18.27 -27.95
N SER A 394 6.52 18.63 -26.85
CA SER A 394 7.86 19.22 -26.89
C SER A 394 8.96 18.14 -26.99
N ASP A 395 10.09 18.51 -27.59
CA ASP A 395 11.30 17.69 -27.57
C ASP A 395 11.78 17.47 -26.13
N ASP A 396 11.52 18.41 -25.22
CA ASP A 396 11.94 18.33 -23.82
C ASP A 396 11.24 17.18 -23.07
N THR A 397 9.92 17.00 -23.25
CA THR A 397 9.20 15.90 -22.61
C THR A 397 9.56 14.54 -23.21
N PHE A 398 9.78 14.48 -24.52
CA PHE A 398 10.27 13.28 -25.19
C PHE A 398 11.66 12.88 -24.69
N ASN A 399 12.61 13.83 -24.67
CA ASN A 399 13.98 13.57 -24.22
C ASN A 399 14.01 13.17 -22.73
N SER A 400 13.22 13.84 -21.89
CA SER A 400 13.03 13.46 -20.48
C SER A 400 12.58 12.00 -20.33
N ALA A 401 11.56 11.58 -21.09
CA ALA A 401 11.05 10.21 -21.07
C ALA A 401 12.09 9.20 -21.58
N LYS A 402 12.74 9.52 -22.71
CA LYS A 402 13.71 8.64 -23.39
C LYS A 402 14.95 8.43 -22.53
N GLU A 403 15.56 9.51 -22.04
CA GLU A 403 16.77 9.45 -21.21
C GLU A 403 16.51 8.71 -19.90
N LEU A 404 15.35 8.94 -19.27
CA LEU A 404 14.98 8.19 -18.07
C LEU A 404 14.84 6.70 -18.39
N ALA A 405 14.05 6.32 -19.39
CA ALA A 405 13.85 4.93 -19.75
C ALA A 405 15.16 4.21 -20.07
N ASP A 406 16.05 4.86 -20.82
CA ASP A 406 17.38 4.33 -21.15
C ASP A 406 18.25 4.15 -19.90
N SER A 407 18.24 5.12 -18.98
CA SER A 407 19.00 5.04 -17.73
C SER A 407 18.52 3.90 -16.81
N LEU A 408 17.22 3.61 -16.81
CA LEU A 408 16.62 2.51 -16.05
C LEU A 408 16.81 1.15 -16.73
N GLY A 409 17.15 1.14 -18.03
CA GLY A 409 17.16 -0.07 -18.86
C GLY A 409 15.76 -0.54 -19.27
N ALA A 410 14.73 0.31 -19.16
CA ALA A 410 13.37 -0.03 -19.56
C ALA A 410 13.25 -0.20 -21.08
N ARG A 411 12.35 -1.07 -21.54
CA ARG A 411 12.02 -1.12 -22.96
C ARG A 411 11.23 0.13 -23.33
N PHE A 412 11.64 0.85 -24.36
CA PHE A 412 11.01 2.13 -24.72
C PHE A 412 10.48 2.11 -26.16
N TYR A 413 9.20 2.45 -26.31
CA TYR A 413 8.55 2.70 -27.59
C TYR A 413 8.16 4.16 -27.74
N ASN A 414 8.01 4.61 -28.98
CA ASN A 414 7.54 5.94 -29.31
C ASN A 414 6.59 5.88 -30.50
N TRP A 415 5.43 6.54 -30.40
CA TRP A 415 4.50 6.73 -31.51
C TRP A 415 3.69 8.02 -31.34
N THR A 416 3.04 8.45 -32.41
CA THR A 416 2.13 9.61 -32.43
C THR A 416 0.67 9.17 -32.32
N ILE A 417 -0.21 10.05 -31.85
CA ILE A 417 -1.67 9.81 -31.78
C ILE A 417 -2.49 10.74 -32.69
N ASP A 418 -1.83 11.59 -33.49
CA ASP A 418 -2.48 12.69 -34.21
C ASP A 418 -3.51 12.20 -35.25
N GLU A 419 -3.26 11.04 -35.88
CA GLU A 419 -4.18 10.44 -36.85
C GLU A 419 -5.48 10.00 -36.16
N GLU A 420 -5.39 9.38 -35.00
CA GLU A 420 -6.53 8.97 -34.19
C GLU A 420 -7.31 10.18 -33.68
N VAL A 421 -6.62 11.19 -33.14
CA VAL A 421 -7.25 12.44 -32.68
C VAL A 421 -8.03 13.08 -33.83
N THR A 422 -7.37 13.28 -34.97
CA THR A 422 -7.98 13.88 -36.16
C THR A 422 -9.19 13.07 -36.64
N GLY A 423 -9.05 11.75 -36.68
CA GLY A 423 -10.14 10.84 -37.07
C GLY A 423 -11.36 10.91 -36.14
N TYR A 424 -11.16 10.97 -34.82
CA TYR A 424 -12.26 11.10 -33.86
C TYR A 424 -12.90 12.49 -33.88
N VAL A 425 -12.10 13.56 -33.91
CA VAL A 425 -12.60 14.94 -34.02
C VAL A 425 -13.42 15.11 -35.30
N GLY A 426 -12.92 14.62 -36.44
CA GLY A 426 -13.61 14.68 -37.72
C GLY A 426 -15.00 14.02 -37.70
N LYS A 427 -15.12 12.83 -37.10
CA LYS A 427 -16.41 12.14 -36.93
C LYS A 427 -17.42 12.96 -36.13
N ILE A 428 -16.98 13.59 -35.03
CA ILE A 428 -17.86 14.41 -34.19
C ILE A 428 -18.25 15.72 -34.88
N GLN A 429 -17.31 16.38 -35.56
CA GLN A 429 -17.60 17.59 -36.34
C GLN A 429 -18.64 17.31 -37.44
N GLN A 430 -18.48 16.19 -38.16
CA GLN A 430 -19.45 15.76 -39.17
C GLN A 430 -20.83 15.50 -38.55
N ALA A 431 -20.89 14.82 -37.39
CA ALA A 431 -22.15 14.53 -36.71
C ALA A 431 -22.86 15.79 -36.18
N LEU A 432 -22.09 16.79 -35.72
CA LEU A 432 -22.62 18.05 -35.22
C LEU A 432 -22.88 19.10 -36.32
N GLY A 433 -22.32 18.91 -37.52
CA GLY A 433 -22.39 19.90 -38.60
C GLY A 433 -21.63 21.20 -38.30
N ARG A 434 -20.65 21.18 -37.39
CA ARG A 434 -19.80 22.33 -37.04
C ARG A 434 -18.38 21.90 -36.68
N GLU A 435 -17.43 22.83 -36.79
CA GLU A 435 -16.08 22.62 -36.27
C GLU A 435 -16.03 22.71 -34.73
N LEU A 436 -15.10 21.96 -34.14
CA LEU A 436 -14.75 22.07 -32.72
C LEU A 436 -13.58 23.05 -32.61
N THR A 437 -13.66 23.99 -31.66
CA THR A 437 -12.63 25.03 -31.51
C THR A 437 -12.11 25.09 -30.08
N TRP A 438 -10.85 25.45 -29.88
CA TRP A 438 -10.25 25.67 -28.56
C TRP A 438 -10.97 26.76 -27.73
N LYS A 439 -11.77 27.63 -28.36
CA LYS A 439 -12.54 28.66 -27.64
C LYS A 439 -13.81 28.12 -26.99
N THR A 440 -14.45 27.13 -27.62
CA THR A 440 -15.78 26.63 -27.22
C THR A 440 -15.77 25.19 -26.73
N ASP A 441 -14.78 24.42 -27.15
CA ASP A 441 -14.71 22.96 -26.99
C ASP A 441 -13.37 22.53 -26.36
N ASP A 442 -12.66 23.45 -25.69
CA ASP A 442 -11.34 23.25 -25.07
C ASP A 442 -11.22 21.92 -24.31
N LEU A 443 -12.08 21.72 -23.31
CA LEU A 443 -12.06 20.54 -22.47
C LEU A 443 -12.31 19.24 -23.27
N ALA A 444 -13.16 19.29 -24.31
CA ALA A 444 -13.41 18.13 -25.15
C ALA A 444 -12.17 17.78 -26.00
N LEU A 445 -11.48 18.78 -26.55
CA LEU A 445 -10.26 18.65 -27.34
C LEU A 445 -9.04 18.18 -26.51
N GLN A 446 -8.96 18.58 -25.24
CA GLN A 446 -7.97 18.03 -24.31
C GLN A 446 -8.29 16.56 -23.95
N ASN A 447 -9.53 16.29 -23.56
CA ASN A 447 -9.94 14.95 -23.12
C ASN A 447 -9.78 13.89 -24.23
N ILE A 448 -10.05 14.23 -25.49
CA ILE A 448 -9.91 13.25 -26.57
C ILE A 448 -8.46 12.81 -26.73
N GLN A 449 -7.49 13.71 -26.57
CA GLN A 449 -6.06 13.36 -26.62
C GLN A 449 -5.66 12.39 -25.50
N ALA A 450 -6.19 12.56 -24.29
CA ALA A 450 -5.94 11.59 -23.20
C ALA A 450 -6.59 10.23 -23.49
N ARG A 451 -7.82 10.23 -24.04
CA ARG A 451 -8.55 8.98 -24.33
C ARG A 451 -7.98 8.17 -25.48
N VAL A 452 -7.46 8.78 -26.54
CA VAL A 452 -6.89 8.02 -27.66
C VAL A 452 -5.57 7.33 -27.32
N ARG A 453 -4.86 7.80 -26.27
CA ARG A 453 -3.67 7.11 -25.72
C ARG A 453 -4.02 5.78 -25.06
N ALA A 454 -5.23 5.65 -24.52
CA ALA A 454 -5.62 4.49 -23.72
C ALA A 454 -5.74 3.19 -24.54
N PRO A 455 -6.37 3.14 -25.73
CA PRO A 455 -6.48 1.92 -26.52
C PRO A 455 -5.12 1.28 -26.88
N ALA A 456 -4.17 2.08 -27.38
CA ALA A 456 -2.88 1.57 -27.82
C ALA A 456 -2.04 1.03 -26.66
N ILE A 457 -1.99 1.76 -25.54
CA ILE A 457 -1.21 1.33 -24.37
C ILE A 457 -1.83 0.10 -23.69
N TRP A 458 -3.16 -0.01 -23.66
CA TRP A 458 -3.84 -1.24 -23.21
C TRP A 458 -3.56 -2.42 -24.14
N LEU A 459 -3.59 -2.20 -25.46
CA LEU A 459 -3.25 -3.25 -26.41
C LEU A 459 -1.83 -3.77 -26.18
N LEU A 460 -0.87 -2.87 -25.95
CA LEU A 460 0.50 -3.24 -25.61
C LEU A 460 0.57 -4.05 -24.30
N ALA A 461 -0.11 -3.60 -23.24
CA ALA A 461 -0.20 -4.32 -21.97
C ALA A 461 -0.79 -5.73 -22.13
N ASN A 462 -1.86 -5.86 -22.91
CA ASN A 462 -2.52 -7.14 -23.16
C ASN A 462 -1.63 -8.11 -23.96
N VAL A 463 -0.97 -7.63 -25.02
CA VAL A 463 -0.05 -8.44 -25.83
C VAL A 463 1.09 -8.99 -24.99
N GLN A 464 1.57 -8.23 -24.01
CA GLN A 464 2.66 -8.63 -23.13
C GLN A 464 2.20 -9.36 -21.86
N ASN A 465 0.88 -9.43 -21.61
CA ASN A 465 0.31 -9.92 -20.35
C ASN A 465 0.87 -9.18 -19.11
N CYS A 466 0.95 -7.86 -19.21
CA CYS A 466 1.49 -6.95 -18.20
C CYS A 466 0.38 -6.13 -17.52
N LEU A 467 0.68 -5.61 -16.33
CA LEU A 467 -0.15 -4.62 -15.65
C LEU A 467 0.04 -3.25 -16.30
N LEU A 468 -1.04 -2.57 -16.67
CA LEU A 468 -0.98 -1.18 -17.07
C LEU A 468 -0.95 -0.28 -15.84
N ILE A 469 0.08 0.55 -15.71
CA ILE A 469 0.18 1.58 -14.67
C ILE A 469 -0.54 2.84 -15.14
N THR A 470 -1.46 3.35 -14.32
CA THR A 470 -1.93 4.75 -14.38
C THR A 470 -1.18 5.57 -13.34
N THR A 471 -0.97 6.86 -13.61
CA THR A 471 0.00 7.69 -12.89
C THR A 471 -0.67 8.80 -12.09
N SER A 472 -1.96 8.72 -11.82
CA SER A 472 -2.66 9.76 -11.06
C SER A 472 -2.18 9.84 -9.61
N ASN A 473 -1.96 11.05 -9.11
CA ASN A 473 -1.63 11.29 -7.69
C ASN A 473 -2.87 11.74 -6.88
N ARG A 474 -2.72 11.84 -5.55
CA ARG A 474 -3.82 12.21 -4.64
C ARG A 474 -4.37 13.61 -4.92
N SER A 475 -3.51 14.58 -5.20
CA SER A 475 -3.92 15.97 -5.49
C SER A 475 -4.85 16.02 -6.72
N GLU A 476 -4.50 15.29 -7.79
CA GLU A 476 -5.32 15.17 -9.00
C GLU A 476 -6.65 14.46 -8.72
N ALA A 477 -6.63 13.38 -7.91
CA ALA A 477 -7.83 12.67 -7.49
C ALA A 477 -8.81 13.55 -6.70
N SER A 478 -8.29 14.45 -5.87
CA SER A 478 -9.10 15.33 -5.01
C SER A 478 -9.94 16.33 -5.79
N VAL A 479 -9.38 16.92 -6.84
CA VAL A 479 -10.09 17.92 -7.67
C VAL A 479 -10.56 17.35 -9.01
N GLY A 480 -10.32 16.06 -9.26
CA GLY A 480 -10.68 15.38 -10.52
C GLY A 480 -9.93 15.91 -11.73
N TYR A 481 -8.67 16.32 -11.55
CA TYR A 481 -7.78 16.80 -12.61
C TYR A 481 -7.19 15.64 -13.41
N CYS A 482 -8.09 14.88 -14.02
CA CYS A 482 -7.80 13.69 -14.80
C CYS A 482 -8.89 13.51 -15.86
N THR A 483 -8.53 12.95 -17.01
CA THR A 483 -9.52 12.49 -17.98
C THR A 483 -9.97 11.10 -17.57
N MET A 484 -11.24 10.97 -17.19
CA MET A 484 -11.82 9.65 -16.94
C MET A 484 -11.78 8.82 -18.23
N ASP A 485 -11.29 7.59 -18.11
CA ASP A 485 -11.05 6.64 -19.20
C ASP A 485 -9.96 7.12 -20.21
N GLY A 486 -9.16 8.12 -19.82
CA GLY A 486 -7.95 8.58 -20.51
C GLY A 486 -6.71 8.23 -19.72
N ASP A 487 -6.08 9.21 -19.07
CA ASP A 487 -4.92 9.03 -18.18
C ASP A 487 -5.22 8.17 -16.94
N THR A 488 -6.49 8.05 -16.56
CA THR A 488 -6.97 7.11 -15.53
C THR A 488 -7.03 5.64 -15.99
N ALA A 489 -6.76 5.35 -17.27
CA ALA A 489 -6.73 4.00 -17.79
C ALA A 489 -5.54 3.22 -17.23
N GLY A 490 -5.82 2.21 -16.41
CA GLY A 490 -4.79 1.35 -15.82
C GLY A 490 -5.38 0.30 -14.88
N SER A 491 -4.60 -0.72 -14.58
CA SER A 491 -4.92 -1.75 -13.59
C SER A 491 -4.46 -1.38 -12.18
N ILE A 492 -3.51 -0.44 -12.04
CA ILE A 492 -2.96 -0.01 -10.75
C ILE A 492 -2.49 1.46 -10.83
N SER A 493 -2.73 2.23 -9.76
CA SER A 493 -2.19 3.58 -9.55
C SER A 493 -1.30 3.61 -8.30
N PRO A 494 0.00 3.28 -8.41
CA PRO A 494 0.86 3.09 -7.24
C PRO A 494 1.04 4.37 -6.41
N ILE A 495 0.83 5.55 -7.00
CA ILE A 495 1.07 6.85 -6.36
C ILE A 495 -0.19 7.66 -6.04
N ALA A 496 -1.39 7.14 -6.30
CA ALA A 496 -2.63 7.85 -5.95
C ALA A 496 -2.84 8.01 -4.43
N GLY A 497 -1.99 7.37 -3.61
CA GLY A 497 -1.94 7.56 -2.16
C GLY A 497 -1.09 8.74 -1.68
N VAL A 498 -0.33 9.40 -2.55
CA VAL A 498 0.52 10.57 -2.20
C VAL A 498 0.20 11.79 -3.05
N ASP A 499 0.45 12.97 -2.50
CA ASP A 499 0.17 14.23 -3.16
C ASP A 499 1.29 14.70 -4.10
N LYS A 500 0.97 15.67 -4.97
CA LYS A 500 1.89 16.19 -5.99
C LYS A 500 3.16 16.82 -5.42
N ASP A 501 3.05 17.49 -4.27
CA ASP A 501 4.20 18.17 -3.66
C ASP A 501 5.20 17.11 -3.15
N PHE A 502 4.69 16.04 -2.53
CA PHE A 502 5.49 14.89 -2.15
C PHE A 502 6.16 14.24 -3.37
N VAL A 503 5.42 13.98 -4.45
CA VAL A 503 5.97 13.40 -5.70
C VAL A 503 7.17 14.21 -6.21
N LYS A 504 7.04 15.54 -6.27
CA LYS A 504 8.13 16.44 -6.72
C LYS A 504 9.34 16.41 -5.80
N LYS A 505 9.12 16.40 -4.48
CA LYS A 505 10.21 16.34 -3.50
C LYS A 505 10.93 14.99 -3.55
N TRP A 506 10.17 13.90 -3.67
CA TRP A 506 10.71 12.57 -3.80
C TRP A 506 11.55 12.39 -5.06
N LEU A 507 11.14 12.96 -6.21
CA LEU A 507 11.94 12.89 -7.44
C LEU A 507 13.29 13.59 -7.31
N ARG A 508 13.35 14.71 -6.58
CA ARG A 508 14.62 15.38 -6.25
C ARG A 508 15.47 14.54 -5.31
N TRP A 509 14.85 13.94 -4.30
CA TRP A 509 15.52 13.00 -3.40
C TRP A 509 16.04 11.77 -4.16
N ALA A 510 15.30 11.22 -5.11
CA ALA A 510 15.73 10.09 -5.93
C ALA A 510 16.86 10.47 -6.90
N GLU A 511 16.86 11.70 -7.41
CA GLU A 511 17.98 12.23 -8.20
C GLU A 511 19.27 12.27 -7.36
N THR A 512 19.21 12.80 -6.14
CA THR A 512 20.40 13.05 -5.31
C THR A 512 20.84 11.85 -4.46
N GLU A 513 19.91 11.21 -3.76
CA GLU A 513 20.19 10.15 -2.77
C GLU A 513 20.23 8.76 -3.41
N LEU A 514 19.44 8.52 -4.47
CA LEU A 514 19.44 7.23 -5.20
C LEU A 514 20.29 7.27 -6.49
N GLY A 515 20.71 8.45 -6.94
CA GLY A 515 21.60 8.62 -8.09
C GLY A 515 20.90 8.53 -9.45
N TYR A 516 19.58 8.70 -9.53
CA TYR A 516 18.83 8.72 -10.79
C TYR A 516 19.00 10.07 -11.53
N THR A 517 20.21 10.33 -12.03
CA THR A 517 20.58 11.64 -12.62
C THR A 517 19.77 12.07 -13.84
N ALA A 518 19.11 11.14 -14.56
CA ALA A 518 18.19 11.47 -15.65
C ALA A 518 16.96 12.27 -15.17
N LEU A 519 16.61 12.18 -13.88
CA LEU A 519 15.53 12.96 -13.29
C LEU A 519 15.80 14.47 -13.27
N ARG A 520 17.04 14.93 -13.50
CA ARG A 520 17.36 16.35 -13.68
C ARG A 520 16.48 17.02 -14.75
N HIS A 521 16.16 16.27 -15.82
CA HIS A 521 15.31 16.76 -16.91
C HIS A 521 13.87 16.94 -16.40
N VAL A 522 13.34 15.93 -15.72
CA VAL A 522 12.01 15.96 -15.09
C VAL A 522 11.89 17.11 -14.08
N ASN A 523 12.91 17.29 -13.23
CA ASN A 523 12.93 18.29 -12.17
C ASN A 523 13.10 19.73 -12.68
N ALA A 524 13.61 19.90 -13.91
CA ALA A 524 13.73 21.18 -14.60
C ALA A 524 12.46 21.56 -15.38
N LEU A 525 11.59 20.60 -15.70
CA LEU A 525 10.33 20.87 -16.42
C LEU A 525 9.34 21.65 -15.54
N GLN A 526 8.59 22.53 -16.18
CA GLN A 526 7.41 23.13 -15.57
C GLN A 526 6.23 22.14 -15.65
N PRO A 527 5.45 21.94 -14.58
CA PRO A 527 4.25 21.10 -14.64
C PRO A 527 3.19 21.70 -15.58
N THR A 528 3.03 21.10 -16.75
CA THR A 528 2.05 21.50 -17.76
C THR A 528 1.52 20.28 -18.50
N ALA A 529 0.20 20.20 -18.73
CA ALA A 529 -0.36 19.29 -19.71
C ALA A 529 -0.16 19.83 -21.14
N GLU A 530 0.70 19.19 -21.94
CA GLU A 530 0.94 19.52 -23.37
C GLU A 530 -0.23 19.07 -24.28
N LEU A 531 -1.45 19.43 -23.90
CA LEU A 531 -2.68 19.09 -24.62
C LEU A 531 -3.23 20.26 -25.44
N ARG A 532 -2.70 21.48 -25.28
CA ARG A 532 -3.09 22.66 -26.06
C ARG A 532 -2.02 23.01 -27.10
N PRO A 533 -2.33 23.85 -28.10
CA PRO A 533 -1.32 24.43 -28.97
C PRO A 533 -0.23 25.16 -28.16
N LEU A 534 1.03 25.03 -28.57
CA LEU A 534 2.22 25.54 -27.86
C LEU A 534 2.20 27.06 -27.55
N GLU A 535 1.36 27.81 -28.26
CA GLU A 535 1.15 29.25 -28.06
C GLU A 535 0.37 29.56 -26.76
N ASP A 536 -0.37 28.59 -26.20
CA ASP A 536 -1.19 28.75 -24.99
C ASP A 536 -0.51 28.09 -23.78
N LYS A 537 0.43 28.83 -23.16
CA LYS A 537 1.19 28.37 -21.97
C LYS A 537 0.33 28.46 -20.71
N GLN A 538 -0.40 27.39 -20.39
CA GLN A 538 -1.12 27.24 -19.12
C GLN A 538 -0.45 26.17 -18.25
N THR A 539 -0.34 26.44 -16.95
CA THR A 539 0.15 25.49 -15.94
C THR A 539 -1.02 24.86 -15.19
N ASP A 540 -0.82 23.64 -14.69
CA ASP A 540 -1.84 22.90 -13.93
C ASP A 540 -2.32 23.70 -12.70
N GLU A 541 -1.40 24.38 -12.02
CA GLU A 541 -1.71 25.23 -10.85
C GLU A 541 -2.57 26.46 -11.19
N ARG A 542 -2.55 26.91 -12.45
CA ARG A 542 -3.42 28.00 -12.91
C ARG A 542 -4.86 27.53 -13.09
N ASP A 543 -5.05 26.29 -13.57
CA ASP A 543 -6.37 25.65 -13.68
C ASP A 543 -6.95 25.30 -12.31
N LEU A 544 -6.09 24.83 -11.41
CA LEU A 544 -6.46 24.37 -10.09
C LEU A 544 -6.24 25.47 -9.05
N MET A 545 -5.09 25.41 -8.39
CA MET A 545 -4.54 26.31 -7.39
C MET A 545 -3.11 25.79 -7.11
N PRO A 546 -2.25 26.54 -6.41
CA PRO A 546 -0.95 26.03 -5.98
C PRO A 546 -1.11 24.69 -5.24
N TYR A 547 -0.31 23.67 -5.58
CA TYR A 547 -0.50 22.32 -5.02
C TYR A 547 -0.37 22.28 -3.51
N THR A 548 0.54 23.09 -2.94
CA THR A 548 0.71 23.21 -1.48
C THR A 548 -0.58 23.68 -0.80
N LEU A 549 -1.29 24.64 -1.39
CA LEU A 549 -2.57 25.13 -0.90
C LEU A 549 -3.69 24.11 -1.11
N LEU A 550 -3.72 23.44 -2.27
CA LEU A 550 -4.67 22.36 -2.56
C LEU A 550 -4.58 21.26 -1.49
N ASN A 551 -3.38 20.76 -1.23
CA ASN A 551 -3.12 19.69 -0.27
C ASN A 551 -3.44 20.16 1.16
N ARG A 552 -3.17 21.42 1.50
CA ARG A 552 -3.54 21.98 2.81
C ARG A 552 -5.05 22.04 3.00
N ILE A 553 -5.79 22.52 1.98
CA ILE A 553 -7.26 22.51 1.98
C ILE A 553 -7.80 21.08 2.11
N GLU A 554 -7.25 20.13 1.34
CA GLU A 554 -7.64 18.72 1.38
C GLU A 554 -7.50 18.12 2.78
N ARG A 555 -6.35 18.31 3.42
CA ARG A 555 -6.09 17.83 4.78
C ARG A 555 -7.06 18.45 5.78
N LEU A 556 -7.20 19.78 5.78
CA LEU A 556 -8.12 20.47 6.68
C LEU A 556 -9.57 20.00 6.49
N ALA A 557 -10.00 19.82 5.24
CA ALA A 557 -11.36 19.42 4.90
C ALA A 557 -11.69 17.98 5.29
N PHE A 558 -10.79 17.02 5.01
CA PHE A 558 -11.13 15.60 5.07
C PHE A 558 -10.37 14.81 6.13
N TYR A 559 -9.15 15.22 6.47
CA TYR A 559 -8.42 14.66 7.60
C TYR A 559 -8.88 15.29 8.91
N ASP A 560 -8.84 16.63 9.00
CA ASP A 560 -9.25 17.38 10.18
C ASP A 560 -10.79 17.60 10.25
N ARG A 561 -11.51 17.22 9.19
CA ARG A 561 -12.98 17.20 9.10
C ARG A 561 -13.64 18.59 9.27
N LEU A 562 -13.00 19.63 8.77
CA LEU A 562 -13.47 21.00 8.90
C LEU A 562 -14.44 21.42 7.78
N SER A 563 -15.39 22.29 8.12
CA SER A 563 -16.28 22.94 7.15
C SER A 563 -15.54 24.00 6.31
N PRO A 564 -16.05 24.39 5.12
CA PRO A 564 -15.40 25.39 4.27
C PRO A 564 -15.01 26.69 5.00
N LYS A 565 -15.88 27.19 5.88
CA LYS A 565 -15.62 28.40 6.67
C LYS A 565 -14.49 28.21 7.69
N GLN A 566 -14.44 27.05 8.33
CA GLN A 566 -13.35 26.72 9.25
C GLN A 566 -12.03 26.54 8.51
N VAL A 567 -12.04 25.91 7.34
CA VAL A 567 -10.86 25.79 6.48
C VAL A 567 -10.32 27.18 6.11
N LEU A 568 -11.19 28.09 5.65
CA LEU A 568 -10.78 29.47 5.32
C LEU A 568 -10.15 30.17 6.52
N ALA A 569 -10.78 30.12 7.70
CA ALA A 569 -10.27 30.75 8.92
C ALA A 569 -8.90 30.19 9.34
N MET A 570 -8.67 28.87 9.17
CA MET A 570 -7.37 28.27 9.43
C MET A 570 -6.30 28.80 8.45
N LEU A 571 -6.62 28.88 7.16
CA LEU A 571 -5.70 29.37 6.13
C LEU A 571 -5.34 30.85 6.29
N GLU A 572 -6.29 31.68 6.73
CA GLU A 572 -6.03 33.10 7.07
C GLU A 572 -5.06 33.23 8.24
N GLY A 573 -5.20 32.36 9.26
CA GLY A 573 -4.31 32.32 10.42
C GLY A 573 -2.89 31.81 10.13
N GLU A 574 -2.72 31.04 9.05
CA GLU A 574 -1.44 30.40 8.68
C GLU A 574 -0.49 31.32 7.90
N GLY A 575 -0.93 32.51 7.45
CA GLY A 575 -0.07 33.46 6.75
C GLY A 575 0.44 32.93 5.41
N THR A 576 -0.43 32.27 4.64
CA THR A 576 -0.11 31.56 3.37
C THR A 576 0.46 32.46 2.24
N GLY A 577 0.45 33.78 2.41
CA GLY A 577 0.90 34.74 1.39
C GLY A 577 -0.17 35.13 0.36
N PHE A 578 -1.38 34.61 0.49
CA PHE A 578 -2.56 34.98 -0.30
C PHE A 578 -3.48 35.91 0.50
N ASP A 579 -4.15 36.82 -0.19
CA ASP A 579 -5.18 37.64 0.44
C ASP A 579 -6.49 36.84 0.68
N GLU A 580 -7.37 37.40 1.51
CA GLU A 580 -8.64 36.77 1.90
C GLU A 580 -9.51 36.40 0.68
N GLU A 581 -9.59 37.26 -0.33
CA GLU A 581 -10.44 37.03 -1.51
C GLU A 581 -9.87 35.93 -2.41
N GLN A 582 -8.55 35.84 -2.51
CA GLN A 582 -7.85 34.73 -3.16
C GLN A 582 -8.12 33.41 -2.42
N LEU A 583 -7.97 33.39 -1.09
CA LEU A 583 -8.24 32.19 -0.29
C LEU A 583 -9.69 31.73 -0.41
N LYS A 584 -10.67 32.65 -0.32
CA LYS A 584 -12.09 32.35 -0.59
C LYS A 584 -12.29 31.73 -1.97
N THR A 585 -11.62 32.27 -2.99
CA THR A 585 -11.69 31.75 -4.36
C THR A 585 -11.17 30.32 -4.43
N TYR A 586 -10.03 30.02 -3.80
CA TYR A 586 -9.44 28.68 -3.81
C TYR A 586 -10.24 27.66 -2.99
N VAL A 587 -10.70 28.03 -1.79
CA VAL A 587 -11.59 27.18 -0.98
C VAL A 587 -12.87 26.86 -1.74
N ARG A 588 -13.53 27.86 -2.34
CA ARG A 588 -14.73 27.65 -3.16
C ARG A 588 -14.46 26.75 -4.34
N ARG A 589 -13.34 26.94 -5.03
CA ARG A 589 -12.92 26.11 -6.17
C ARG A 589 -12.68 24.67 -5.73
N PHE A 590 -11.95 24.43 -4.64
CA PHE A 590 -11.63 23.10 -4.15
C PHE A 590 -12.91 22.30 -3.83
N TYR A 591 -13.78 22.81 -2.97
CA TYR A 591 -15.00 22.08 -2.57
C TYR A 591 -15.97 21.87 -3.75
N THR A 592 -16.01 22.80 -4.71
CA THR A 592 -16.79 22.65 -5.95
C THR A 592 -16.23 21.53 -6.82
N LEU A 593 -14.92 21.49 -7.03
CA LEU A 593 -14.27 20.45 -7.83
C LEU A 593 -14.32 19.09 -7.11
N TRP A 594 -14.14 19.07 -5.80
CA TRP A 594 -14.24 17.87 -4.99
C TRP A 594 -15.60 17.19 -5.16
N SER A 595 -16.69 17.94 -4.96
CA SER A 595 -18.04 17.38 -4.99
C SER A 595 -18.44 16.92 -6.39
N ARG A 596 -18.08 17.68 -7.44
CA ARG A 596 -18.37 17.35 -8.84
C ARG A 596 -17.61 16.14 -9.36
N ASN A 597 -16.48 15.80 -8.75
CA ASN A 597 -15.59 14.74 -9.25
C ASN A 597 -15.55 13.49 -8.36
N GLN A 598 -16.41 13.36 -7.34
CA GLN A 598 -16.48 12.13 -6.54
C GLN A 598 -16.68 10.88 -7.41
N TRP A 599 -17.55 10.96 -8.43
CA TRP A 599 -17.79 9.86 -9.35
C TRP A 599 -16.53 9.38 -10.09
N LYS A 600 -15.52 10.24 -10.27
CA LYS A 600 -14.22 9.83 -10.83
C LYS A 600 -13.46 8.98 -9.83
N ARG A 601 -13.36 9.41 -8.56
CA ARG A 601 -12.65 8.67 -7.50
C ARG A 601 -13.22 7.27 -7.27
N GLU A 602 -14.53 7.07 -7.43
CA GLU A 602 -15.17 5.74 -7.40
C GLU A 602 -14.65 4.78 -8.49
N ARG A 603 -14.02 5.31 -9.54
CA ARG A 603 -13.55 4.57 -10.72
C ARG A 603 -12.04 4.53 -10.86
N TYR A 604 -11.28 5.13 -9.93
CA TYR A 604 -9.82 5.09 -9.97
C TYR A 604 -9.33 3.65 -9.84
N ALA A 605 -8.20 3.37 -10.50
CA ALA A 605 -7.53 2.09 -10.35
C ALA A 605 -7.13 1.85 -8.88
N PRO A 606 -6.99 0.58 -8.45
CA PRO A 606 -6.41 0.25 -7.16
C PRO A 606 -5.10 0.99 -6.88
N SER A 607 -4.98 1.57 -5.69
CA SER A 607 -3.82 2.36 -5.30
C SER A 607 -3.29 1.94 -3.93
N PHE A 608 -1.99 2.18 -3.71
CA PHE A 608 -1.39 1.93 -2.41
C PHE A 608 -1.79 3.00 -1.40
N HIS A 609 -2.10 2.58 -0.18
CA HIS A 609 -2.17 3.47 0.97
C HIS A 609 -0.75 3.67 1.52
N LEU A 610 -0.30 4.93 1.55
CA LEU A 610 1.09 5.30 1.86
C LEU A 610 1.18 6.39 2.93
N ASP A 611 0.24 7.33 2.95
CA ASP A 611 0.17 8.44 3.89
C ASP A 611 -0.83 8.14 5.04
N ASP A 612 -0.96 9.04 6.02
CA ASP A 612 -1.88 8.89 7.16
C ASP A 612 -3.38 8.88 6.77
N TYR A 613 -3.70 9.31 5.54
CA TYR A 613 -5.02 9.13 4.91
C TYR A 613 -4.93 8.96 3.39
N ASN A 614 -6.03 8.50 2.79
CA ASN A 614 -6.23 8.51 1.34
C ASN A 614 -7.63 9.02 0.97
N VAL A 615 -7.85 9.28 -0.31
CA VAL A 615 -9.14 9.79 -0.84
C VAL A 615 -9.94 8.72 -1.59
N ASP A 616 -9.59 7.45 -1.40
CA ASP A 616 -10.25 6.32 -2.06
C ASP A 616 -11.57 5.97 -1.33
N PRO A 617 -12.73 6.02 -2.01
CA PRO A 617 -14.02 5.71 -1.42
C PRO A 617 -14.22 4.24 -1.03
N ARG A 618 -13.38 3.34 -1.56
CA ARG A 618 -13.35 1.93 -1.14
C ARG A 618 -12.50 1.71 0.12
N SER A 619 -11.69 2.69 0.51
CA SER A 619 -10.73 2.59 1.61
C SER A 619 -11.01 3.64 2.69
N TRP A 620 -10.30 4.78 2.73
CA TRP A 620 -10.33 5.68 3.89
C TRP A 620 -11.49 6.69 3.86
N LEU A 621 -11.86 7.21 2.68
CA LEU A 621 -12.77 8.35 2.57
C LEU A 621 -14.05 8.05 1.78
N ARG A 622 -15.08 7.54 2.47
CA ARG A 622 -16.41 7.37 1.89
C ARG A 622 -17.11 8.73 1.75
N PHE A 623 -17.40 9.16 0.52
CA PHE A 623 -18.08 10.43 0.24
C PHE A 623 -19.19 10.22 -0.80
N PRO A 624 -20.36 10.88 -0.68
CA PRO A 624 -21.47 10.64 -1.60
C PRO A 624 -21.19 11.17 -3.01
N ILE A 625 -21.47 10.33 -4.03
CA ILE A 625 -21.34 10.68 -5.45
C ILE A 625 -22.22 11.88 -5.80
N LEU A 626 -23.47 11.87 -5.33
CA LEU A 626 -24.43 12.95 -5.51
C LEU A 626 -24.55 13.70 -4.20
N SER A 627 -24.25 15.00 -4.21
CA SER A 627 -24.27 15.84 -3.02
C SER A 627 -24.80 17.24 -3.34
N GLY A 628 -25.13 18.02 -2.31
CA GLY A 628 -25.50 19.43 -2.43
C GLY A 628 -24.34 20.35 -2.85
N GLY A 629 -23.15 19.78 -3.10
CA GLY A 629 -21.98 20.52 -3.59
C GLY A 629 -21.46 21.59 -2.65
N PHE A 630 -21.78 21.50 -1.35
CA PHE A 630 -21.49 22.51 -0.34
C PHE A 630 -22.09 23.89 -0.64
N ALA A 631 -23.22 23.96 -1.35
CA ALA A 631 -23.76 25.23 -1.84
C ALA A 631 -24.06 26.24 -0.72
N GLU A 632 -24.62 25.80 0.41
CA GLU A 632 -24.91 26.66 1.56
C GLU A 632 -23.62 27.09 2.27
N GLU A 633 -22.71 26.15 2.52
CA GLU A 633 -21.44 26.40 3.20
C GLU A 633 -20.54 27.34 2.39
N LEU A 634 -20.56 27.25 1.06
CA LEU A 634 -19.79 28.10 0.13
C LEU A 634 -20.41 29.47 -0.11
N ALA A 635 -21.72 29.63 0.09
CA ALA A 635 -22.40 30.92 0.04
C ALA A 635 -22.11 31.76 1.30
N GLY A 636 -21.76 31.11 2.41
CA GLY A 636 -21.39 31.75 3.67
C GLY A 636 -19.91 32.14 3.83
N LEU A 637 -19.09 31.97 2.79
CA LEU A 637 -17.67 32.38 2.73
C LEU A 637 -17.50 33.86 2.41
#